data_AF-A0A661Q2B2-F1
#
_entry.id   AF-A0A661Q2B2-F1
#
_cell.length_a   1.000
_cell.length_b   1.000
_cell.length_c   1.000
_cell.angle_alpha   90.00
_cell.angle_beta   90.00
_cell.angle_gamma   90.00
#
_symmetry.space_group_name_H-M   'P 1'
#
loop_
_entity.id
_entity.type
_entity.pdbx_description
1 polymer ?
#
loop_
_entity_poly.entity_id
_entity_poly.type
_entity_poly.pdbx_seq_one_letter_code
_entity_poly.pdbx_strand_id
1 'polypeptide(L)'
;MNTLDSTQNQEDINPADLPPITRFNQLDNEEKFFLQVTALLDSDTPREELFRIIKALAKAPGCRYRWNHDDAARQHSQLQQLELLDNRNRCHPEILEQVARRPLDKRALELCRQLIRSSFIDSDAQAKDTFNSSAKALRDFRLALLSHDFENLQKALPIFYQTAYDPKFRHPYAALTLYPFNRDWFLKFPLSFQFAALDDAITHSLEDLKATPELDNFIIEQFPVDQAVNRPFILLYSHKLLLSGRLTELEQLYDQASLLFNGSGLKGALSTLKGNLAQAATEFAADLEFARSLNPNKVACFDAPIALFYIITAGNIQTATDWNSVATTLNVGEQEFAYNPFTNSLFRLCETLLHFFRGNSDAARISLERIETRPEESIFTMLNNLISYWLTGCIADGERRKLKNIQATASQNDTSPWVALECASMLALSAGSPETKTIASTHEPNLKALTPAINFEPAWRRTLNAIRQVTPNREQPASLENPESGNRLAWFLETTPDNVIQITPKVQRRNPDNSWSNGRNLAFDRIRSGDELPCFTRQDQRICQAIRKACKNDDFKTIPFDQVDILKELVGHPHLFRNNRPKVPVVLSSGEVAVIICQNPGTEPTFTIRLEPALNERDCIVLADSENRFIFYRNSSEISNIARLLGDSGL
;
A
#
# COMPACT_ATOMS: atom_id res chain seq x y z
N MET A 1 -6.30 81.67 1.40
CA MET A 1 -5.66 81.51 2.72
C MET A 1 -6.27 80.26 3.33
N ASN A 2 -5.65 79.09 3.38
CA ASN A 2 -4.23 78.74 3.40
C ASN A 2 -3.95 77.51 2.54
N THR A 3 -2.83 77.57 1.83
CA THR A 3 -1.99 76.48 1.34
C THR A 3 -1.54 75.58 2.49
N LEU A 4 -1.45 74.26 2.27
CA LEU A 4 -0.43 73.41 2.86
C LEU A 4 -0.28 72.13 2.01
N ASP A 5 0.99 71.86 1.70
CA ASP A 5 1.54 70.87 0.78
C ASP A 5 1.05 69.44 1.01
N SER A 6 0.74 68.77 -0.10
CA SER A 6 0.74 67.31 -0.19
C SER A 6 1.84 66.89 -1.17
N THR A 7 3.09 67.08 -0.75
CA THR A 7 4.24 66.41 -1.36
C THR A 7 4.12 64.92 -1.12
N GLN A 8 3.95 64.17 -2.20
CA GLN A 8 4.02 62.72 -2.26
C GLN A 8 5.37 62.24 -1.71
N ASN A 9 5.36 61.56 -0.56
CA ASN A 9 6.41 60.63 -0.20
C ASN A 9 6.20 59.36 -1.03
N GLN A 10 6.82 59.29 -2.21
CA GLN A 10 7.19 58.00 -2.80
C GLN A 10 8.36 57.49 -1.98
N GLU A 11 8.12 56.48 -1.14
CA GLU A 11 9.20 55.70 -0.54
C GLU A 11 10.00 55.07 -1.68
N ASP A 12 11.27 55.47 -1.83
CA ASP A 12 12.25 54.81 -2.69
C ASP A 12 12.47 53.38 -2.16
N ILE A 13 11.66 52.44 -2.64
CA ILE A 13 11.87 51.01 -2.40
C ILE A 13 13.22 50.65 -3.01
N ASN A 14 14.15 50.17 -2.19
CA ASN A 14 15.46 49.72 -2.65
C ASN A 14 15.27 48.63 -3.71
N PRO A 15 15.89 48.73 -4.91
CA PRO A 15 15.76 47.72 -5.96
C PRO A 15 16.04 46.28 -5.52
N ALA A 16 16.86 46.10 -4.47
CA ALA A 16 17.17 44.79 -3.87
C ALA A 16 15.99 44.17 -3.10
N ASP A 17 15.05 44.98 -2.60
CA ASP A 17 13.90 44.52 -1.80
C ASP A 17 12.73 44.02 -2.67
N LEU A 18 12.83 44.18 -4.00
CA LEU A 18 11.83 43.66 -4.94
C LEU A 18 11.97 42.13 -5.10
N PRO A 19 10.88 41.40 -5.41
CA PRO A 19 10.97 39.98 -5.75
C PRO A 19 11.99 39.72 -6.87
N PRO A 20 12.75 38.61 -6.84
CA PRO A 20 13.79 38.31 -7.84
C PRO A 20 13.29 38.39 -9.29
N ILE A 21 12.03 38.00 -9.54
CA ILE A 21 11.44 38.05 -10.88
C ILE A 21 11.22 39.49 -11.39
N THR A 22 10.87 40.43 -10.50
CA THR A 22 10.67 41.83 -10.85
C THR A 22 12.00 42.48 -11.21
N ARG A 23 13.05 42.20 -10.41
CA ARG A 23 14.43 42.61 -10.69
C ARG A 23 14.90 42.06 -12.04
N PHE A 24 14.66 40.77 -12.30
CA PHE A 24 14.99 40.14 -13.57
C PHE A 24 14.31 40.82 -14.77
N ASN A 25 13.04 41.18 -14.64
CA ASN A 25 12.29 41.80 -15.74
C ASN A 25 12.83 43.19 -16.12
N GLN A 26 13.40 43.92 -15.15
CA GLN A 26 13.97 45.27 -15.33
C GLN A 26 15.34 45.26 -16.01
N LEU A 27 16.04 44.12 -16.04
CA LEU A 27 17.35 43.99 -16.69
C LEU A 27 17.30 44.28 -18.19
N ASP A 28 18.38 44.83 -18.72
CA ASP A 28 18.58 44.96 -20.16
C ASP A 28 18.82 43.59 -20.82
N ASN A 29 18.86 43.53 -22.16
CA ASN A 29 19.03 42.27 -22.89
C ASN A 29 20.39 41.60 -22.67
N GLU A 30 21.42 42.37 -22.37
CA GLU A 30 22.79 41.91 -22.21
C GLU A 30 23.02 41.28 -20.82
N GLU A 31 22.56 41.97 -19.77
CA GLU A 31 22.47 41.46 -18.40
C GLU A 31 21.65 40.19 -18.33
N LYS A 32 20.50 40.20 -19.02
CA LYS A 32 19.65 39.04 -19.20
C LYS A 32 20.39 37.87 -19.88
N PHE A 33 21.19 38.12 -20.91
CA PHE A 33 21.97 37.07 -21.57
C PHE A 33 23.05 36.52 -20.63
N PHE A 34 23.76 37.40 -19.90
CA PHE A 34 24.75 37.01 -18.90
C PHE A 34 24.14 36.07 -17.86
N LEU A 35 22.99 36.45 -17.28
CA LEU A 35 22.27 35.66 -16.31
C LEU A 35 21.72 34.35 -16.90
N GLN A 36 21.36 34.34 -18.19
CA GLN A 36 20.96 33.12 -18.87
C GLN A 36 22.09 32.09 -18.94
N VAL A 37 23.32 32.52 -19.21
CA VAL A 37 24.47 31.61 -19.22
C VAL A 37 24.67 31.00 -17.84
N THR A 38 24.59 31.76 -16.75
CA THR A 38 24.74 31.21 -15.40
C THR A 38 23.63 30.21 -15.04
N ALA A 39 22.38 30.47 -15.46
CA ALA A 39 21.27 29.54 -15.27
C ALA A 39 21.43 28.23 -16.06
N LEU A 40 22.06 28.28 -17.25
CA LEU A 40 22.35 27.08 -18.05
C LEU A 40 23.53 26.26 -17.48
N LEU A 41 24.48 26.92 -16.82
CA LEU A 41 25.62 26.26 -16.17
C LEU A 41 25.26 25.62 -14.83
N ASP A 42 24.35 26.23 -14.06
CA ASP A 42 23.78 25.72 -12.80
C ASP A 42 24.79 24.99 -11.90
N SER A 43 25.95 25.60 -11.69
CA SER A 43 27.06 25.01 -10.96
C SER A 43 28.02 26.10 -10.46
N ASP A 44 28.79 25.76 -9.43
CA ASP A 44 29.80 26.64 -8.84
C ASP A 44 30.87 26.95 -9.89
N THR A 45 30.74 28.11 -10.54
CA THR A 45 31.57 28.48 -11.70
C THR A 45 32.44 29.67 -11.31
N PRO A 46 33.79 29.52 -11.28
CA PRO A 46 34.70 30.64 -11.05
C PRO A 46 34.48 31.76 -12.07
N ARG A 47 34.64 33.02 -11.63
CA ARG A 47 34.37 34.20 -12.47
C ARG A 47 35.12 34.18 -13.80
N GLU A 48 36.40 33.78 -13.79
CA GLU A 48 37.23 33.71 -14.99
C GLU A 48 36.70 32.70 -16.01
N GLU A 49 36.24 31.54 -15.52
CA GLU A 49 35.68 30.47 -16.35
C GLU A 49 34.31 30.89 -16.91
N LEU A 50 33.46 31.53 -16.08
CA LEU A 50 32.21 32.11 -16.54
C LEU A 50 32.45 33.12 -17.67
N PHE A 51 33.43 34.01 -17.52
CA PHE A 51 33.77 35.00 -18.53
C PHE A 51 34.29 34.35 -19.81
N ARG A 52 35.08 33.27 -19.70
CA ARG A 52 35.53 32.46 -20.84
C ARG A 52 34.35 31.87 -21.62
N ILE A 53 33.38 31.30 -20.91
CA ILE A 53 32.19 30.68 -21.50
C ILE A 53 31.31 31.73 -22.17
N ILE A 54 31.01 32.84 -21.50
CA ILE A 54 30.19 33.93 -22.06
C ILE A 54 30.86 34.51 -23.31
N LYS A 55 32.18 34.72 -23.28
CA LYS A 55 32.96 35.16 -24.45
C LYS A 55 32.85 34.19 -25.63
N ALA A 56 32.85 32.88 -25.36
CA ALA A 56 32.70 31.87 -26.40
C ALA A 56 31.28 31.85 -26.97
N LEU A 57 30.25 31.93 -26.12
CA LEU A 57 28.84 31.96 -26.52
C LEU A 57 28.46 33.26 -27.24
N ALA A 58 29.08 34.38 -26.91
CA ALA A 58 28.92 35.66 -27.62
C ALA A 58 29.34 35.58 -29.10
N LYS A 59 30.22 34.62 -29.44
CA LYS A 59 30.66 34.37 -30.83
C LYS A 59 29.77 33.37 -31.57
N ALA A 60 28.80 32.76 -30.90
CA ALA A 60 27.91 31.78 -31.54
C ALA A 60 27.01 32.46 -32.58
N PRO A 61 26.70 31.78 -33.70
CA PRO A 61 25.82 32.32 -34.72
C PRO A 61 24.43 32.63 -34.14
N GLY A 62 23.90 33.82 -34.43
CA GLY A 62 22.62 34.28 -33.91
C GLY A 62 22.69 35.03 -32.58
N CYS A 63 23.85 35.06 -31.91
CA CYS A 63 24.03 35.84 -30.69
C CYS A 63 24.19 37.34 -31.01
N ARG A 64 23.36 38.19 -30.39
CA ARG A 64 23.45 39.65 -30.54
C ARG A 64 24.30 40.34 -29.47
N TYR A 65 24.74 39.59 -28.46
CA TYR A 65 25.56 40.08 -27.36
C TYR A 65 27.00 40.32 -27.83
N ARG A 66 27.55 41.50 -27.53
CA ARG A 66 28.95 41.83 -27.83
C ARG A 66 29.80 41.64 -26.58
N TRP A 67 30.82 40.80 -26.69
CA TRP A 67 31.73 40.57 -25.57
C TRP A 67 32.67 41.77 -25.34
N ASN A 68 32.60 42.34 -24.13
CA ASN A 68 33.59 43.27 -23.58
C ASN A 68 33.85 42.89 -22.11
N HIS A 69 35.13 42.84 -21.71
CA HIS A 69 35.52 42.45 -20.36
C HIS A 69 35.03 43.44 -19.29
N ASP A 70 35.14 44.74 -19.52
CA ASP A 70 34.77 45.76 -18.53
C ASP A 70 33.24 45.85 -18.36
N ASP A 71 32.50 45.66 -19.45
CA ASP A 71 31.04 45.60 -19.40
C ASP A 71 30.57 44.31 -18.72
N ALA A 72 31.18 43.15 -19.01
CA ALA A 72 30.90 41.90 -18.31
C ALA A 72 31.23 41.97 -16.81
N ALA A 73 32.31 42.67 -16.43
CA ALA A 73 32.66 42.92 -15.03
C ALA A 73 31.60 43.78 -14.32
N ARG A 74 31.10 44.82 -14.98
CA ARG A 74 30.03 45.68 -14.46
C ARG A 74 28.72 44.91 -14.31
N GLN A 75 28.32 44.17 -15.35
CA GLN A 75 27.12 43.32 -15.34
C GLN A 75 27.18 42.28 -14.22
N HIS A 76 28.32 41.61 -14.06
CA HIS A 76 28.53 40.64 -12.97
C HIS A 76 28.34 41.27 -11.58
N SER A 77 28.95 42.43 -11.32
CA SER A 77 28.80 43.14 -10.04
C SER A 77 27.37 43.62 -9.80
N GLN A 78 26.70 44.13 -10.84
CA GLN A 78 25.32 44.58 -10.74
C GLN A 78 24.34 43.42 -10.46
N LEU A 79 24.51 42.28 -11.12
CA LEU A 79 23.69 41.09 -10.88
C LEU A 79 23.88 40.51 -9.46
N GLN A 80 25.09 40.62 -8.88
CA GLN A 80 25.34 40.28 -7.48
C GLN A 80 24.71 41.28 -6.51
N GLN A 81 24.77 42.60 -6.80
CA GLN A 81 24.12 43.64 -6.00
C GLN A 81 22.59 43.49 -6.00
N LEU A 82 22.02 43.05 -7.12
CA LEU A 82 20.61 42.71 -7.24
C LEU A 82 20.27 41.32 -6.69
N GLU A 83 21.23 40.59 -6.11
CA GLU A 83 21.09 39.22 -5.58
C GLU A 83 20.51 38.20 -6.57
N LEU A 84 20.64 38.48 -7.88
CA LEU A 84 20.25 37.54 -8.93
C LEU A 84 21.35 36.51 -9.20
N LEU A 85 22.58 36.81 -8.74
CA LEU A 85 23.71 35.90 -8.66
C LEU A 85 24.17 35.75 -7.22
N ASP A 86 24.38 34.51 -6.78
CA ASP A 86 24.99 34.23 -5.48
C ASP A 86 26.52 34.41 -5.51
N ASN A 87 27.15 34.24 -4.35
CA ASN A 87 28.61 34.33 -4.19
C ASN A 87 29.38 33.27 -4.99
N ARG A 88 28.70 32.24 -5.49
CA ARG A 88 29.26 31.15 -6.32
C ARG A 88 28.91 31.31 -7.80
N ASN A 89 28.37 32.48 -8.19
CA ASN A 89 27.93 32.82 -9.53
C ASN A 89 26.79 31.95 -10.07
N ARG A 90 25.97 31.39 -9.19
CA ARG A 90 24.75 30.66 -9.57
C ARG A 90 23.59 31.62 -9.69
N CYS A 91 22.72 31.37 -10.65
CA CYS A 91 21.47 32.10 -10.78
C CYS A 91 20.57 31.84 -9.57
N HIS A 92 19.84 32.87 -9.13
CA HIS A 92 18.89 32.74 -8.03
C HIS A 92 17.84 31.65 -8.34
N PRO A 93 17.59 30.69 -7.43
CA PRO A 93 16.82 29.48 -7.71
C PRO A 93 15.38 29.75 -8.16
N GLU A 94 14.73 30.78 -7.62
CA GLU A 94 13.34 31.12 -7.97
C GLU A 94 13.13 31.59 -9.42
N ILE A 95 14.18 32.10 -10.07
CA ILE A 95 14.10 32.60 -11.45
C ILE A 95 14.87 31.72 -12.42
N LEU A 96 15.61 30.73 -11.92
CA LEU A 96 16.56 29.92 -12.71
C LEU A 96 15.90 29.34 -13.95
N GLU A 97 14.76 28.65 -13.82
CA GLU A 97 14.10 28.03 -14.97
C GLU A 97 13.52 29.06 -15.94
N GLN A 98 12.97 30.18 -15.42
CA GLN A 98 12.46 31.26 -16.27
C GLN A 98 13.57 31.88 -17.11
N VAL A 99 14.73 32.10 -16.49
CA VAL A 99 15.93 32.63 -17.11
C VAL A 99 16.48 31.63 -18.14
N ALA A 100 16.60 30.35 -17.79
CA ALA A 100 17.15 29.31 -18.65
C ALA A 100 16.30 29.07 -19.91
N ARG A 101 14.97 29.09 -19.79
CA ARG A 101 14.02 28.86 -20.89
C ARG A 101 13.97 29.96 -21.94
N ARG A 102 14.71 31.06 -21.75
CA ARG A 102 14.73 32.14 -22.75
C ARG A 102 15.25 31.64 -24.10
N PRO A 103 14.74 32.15 -25.23
CA PRO A 103 15.11 31.65 -26.54
C PRO A 103 16.63 31.76 -26.78
N LEU A 104 17.27 30.62 -27.10
CA LEU A 104 18.66 30.54 -27.50
C LEU A 104 18.78 29.65 -28.75
N ASP A 105 19.72 29.98 -29.65
CA ASP A 105 19.96 29.15 -30.84
C ASP A 105 20.45 27.75 -30.44
N LYS A 106 19.99 26.71 -31.16
CA LYS A 106 20.36 25.33 -30.88
C LYS A 106 21.88 25.10 -30.92
N ARG A 107 22.61 25.81 -31.79
CA ARG A 107 24.08 25.71 -31.86
C ARG A 107 24.75 26.35 -30.65
N ALA A 108 24.14 27.40 -30.08
CA ALA A 108 24.65 28.02 -28.85
C ALA A 108 24.41 27.12 -27.63
N LEU A 109 23.27 26.41 -27.57
CA LEU A 109 23.03 25.40 -26.53
C LEU A 109 24.02 24.23 -26.63
N GLU A 110 24.28 23.73 -27.84
CA GLU A 110 25.27 22.66 -28.05
C GLU A 110 26.69 23.13 -27.74
N LEU A 111 27.05 24.37 -28.11
CA LEU A 111 28.32 24.97 -27.70
C LEU A 111 28.42 25.10 -26.18
N CYS A 112 27.34 25.48 -25.49
CA CYS A 112 27.29 25.54 -24.03
C CYS A 112 27.59 24.15 -23.43
N ARG A 113 26.92 23.10 -23.93
CA ARG A 113 27.15 21.71 -23.52
C ARG A 113 28.61 21.27 -23.75
N GLN A 114 29.21 21.62 -24.89
CA GLN A 114 30.61 21.32 -25.19
C GLN A 114 31.57 22.06 -24.24
N LEU A 115 31.30 23.33 -23.97
CA LEU A 115 32.11 24.15 -23.08
C LEU A 115 32.10 23.59 -21.65
N ILE A 116 30.91 23.23 -21.13
CA ILE A 116 30.77 22.56 -19.82
C ILE A 116 31.66 21.32 -19.74
N ARG A 117 31.55 20.40 -20.71
CA ARG A 117 32.35 19.16 -20.74
C ARG A 117 33.86 19.39 -20.86
N SER A 118 34.26 20.48 -21.52
CA SER A 118 35.68 20.85 -21.71
C SER A 118 36.26 21.72 -20.59
N SER A 119 35.43 22.15 -19.64
CA SER A 119 35.80 23.06 -18.55
C SER A 119 36.07 22.31 -17.25
N PHE A 120 36.66 23.01 -16.28
CA PHE A 120 36.82 22.49 -14.91
C PHE A 120 35.48 22.28 -14.16
N ILE A 121 34.34 22.70 -14.75
CA ILE A 121 33.01 22.52 -14.15
C ILE A 121 32.70 21.02 -13.93
N ASP A 122 33.17 20.16 -14.83
CA ASP A 122 33.01 18.72 -14.73
C ASP A 122 34.31 17.99 -14.35
N SER A 123 35.41 18.69 -14.07
CA SER A 123 36.72 18.09 -13.78
C SER A 123 36.86 17.50 -12.37
N ASP A 124 35.82 16.83 -11.88
CA ASP A 124 35.90 15.98 -10.70
C ASP A 124 35.74 14.53 -11.12
N ALA A 125 36.88 13.91 -11.43
CA ALA A 125 37.03 12.47 -11.56
C ALA A 125 36.81 11.70 -10.24
N GLN A 126 36.31 12.35 -9.18
CA GLN A 126 36.14 11.76 -7.84
C GLN A 126 34.92 12.27 -7.04
N ALA A 127 33.83 12.68 -7.68
CA ALA A 127 32.60 12.92 -6.92
C ALA A 127 31.93 11.59 -6.54
N LYS A 128 32.37 10.98 -5.43
CA LYS A 128 31.65 9.89 -4.73
C LYS A 128 30.34 10.38 -4.08
N ASP A 129 30.00 11.65 -4.25
CA ASP A 129 28.82 12.29 -3.65
C ASP A 129 27.64 12.26 -4.63
N THR A 130 26.61 11.49 -4.26
CA THR A 130 25.38 11.29 -5.03
C THR A 130 24.68 12.61 -5.35
N PHE A 131 24.75 13.61 -4.45
CA PHE A 131 24.08 14.90 -4.63
C PHE A 131 24.64 15.70 -5.81
N ASN A 132 25.97 15.77 -5.92
CA ASN A 132 26.64 16.47 -7.01
C ASN A 132 26.39 15.79 -8.37
N SER A 133 26.20 14.46 -8.36
CA SER A 133 25.81 13.69 -9.55
C SER A 133 24.41 14.08 -10.03
N SER A 134 23.42 14.16 -9.12
CA SER A 134 22.04 14.51 -9.46
C SER A 134 21.87 15.96 -9.93
N ALA A 135 22.60 16.91 -9.34
CA ALA A 135 22.59 18.30 -9.79
C ALA A 135 23.16 18.45 -11.22
N LYS A 136 24.30 17.79 -11.50
CA LYS A 136 24.88 17.75 -12.86
C LYS A 136 23.93 17.08 -13.85
N ALA A 137 23.30 15.97 -13.45
CA ALA A 137 22.31 15.30 -14.29
C ALA A 137 21.12 16.20 -14.61
N LEU A 138 20.60 16.97 -13.64
CA LEU A 138 19.48 17.89 -13.86
C LEU A 138 19.85 19.02 -14.82
N ARG A 139 21.07 19.57 -14.71
CA ARG A 139 21.60 20.55 -15.68
C ARG A 139 21.67 19.97 -17.09
N ASP A 140 22.24 18.78 -17.24
CA ASP A 140 22.39 18.14 -18.55
C ASP A 140 21.02 17.80 -19.16
N PHE A 141 20.08 17.40 -18.31
CA PHE A 141 18.67 17.20 -18.65
C PHE A 141 18.02 18.51 -19.10
N ARG A 142 18.26 19.63 -18.41
CA ARG A 142 17.79 20.98 -18.83
C ARG A 142 18.32 21.37 -20.20
N LEU A 143 19.61 21.18 -20.45
CA LEU A 143 20.22 21.47 -21.76
C LEU A 143 19.66 20.58 -22.86
N ALA A 144 19.41 19.29 -22.59
CA ALA A 144 18.78 18.38 -23.54
C ALA A 144 17.34 18.80 -23.85
N LEU A 145 16.58 19.20 -22.83
CA LEU A 145 15.20 19.68 -22.96
C LEU A 145 15.12 20.92 -23.85
N LEU A 146 15.95 21.93 -23.55
CA LEU A 146 15.99 23.18 -24.33
C LEU A 146 16.49 22.98 -25.77
N SER A 147 17.30 21.94 -26.01
CA SER A 147 17.81 21.60 -27.34
C SER A 147 16.87 20.68 -28.15
N HIS A 148 15.72 20.30 -27.59
CA HIS A 148 14.80 19.29 -28.13
C HIS A 148 15.48 17.93 -28.40
N ASP A 149 16.40 17.54 -27.52
CA ASP A 149 17.19 16.31 -27.60
C ASP A 149 16.56 15.22 -26.72
N PHE A 150 15.38 14.77 -27.13
CA PHE A 150 14.55 13.84 -26.34
C PHE A 150 15.18 12.45 -26.14
N GLU A 151 16.06 12.03 -27.04
CA GLU A 151 16.78 10.75 -26.90
C GLU A 151 17.72 10.78 -25.70
N ASN A 152 18.47 11.88 -25.53
CA ASN A 152 19.35 12.03 -24.37
C ASN A 152 18.58 12.27 -23.07
N LEU A 153 17.38 12.88 -23.12
CA LEU A 153 16.49 12.94 -21.95
C LEU A 153 16.12 11.54 -21.45
N GLN A 154 15.67 10.67 -22.34
CA GLN A 154 15.29 9.30 -21.98
C GLN A 154 16.47 8.50 -21.40
N LYS A 155 17.68 8.68 -21.94
CA LYS A 155 18.89 8.03 -21.43
C LYS A 155 19.33 8.53 -20.05
N ALA A 156 18.97 9.76 -19.68
CA ALA A 156 19.34 10.37 -18.40
C ALA A 156 18.38 9.98 -17.26
N LEU A 157 17.11 9.66 -17.56
CA LEU A 157 16.11 9.31 -16.54
C LEU A 157 16.53 8.20 -15.55
N PRO A 158 17.14 7.07 -15.99
CA PRO A 158 17.55 6.02 -15.07
C PRO A 158 18.52 6.49 -13.98
N ILE A 159 19.31 7.55 -14.23
CA ILE A 159 20.24 8.11 -13.25
C ILE A 159 19.45 8.64 -12.05
N PHE A 160 18.39 9.41 -12.27
CA PHE A 160 17.54 9.97 -11.20
C PHE A 160 16.74 8.89 -10.46
N TYR A 161 16.41 7.79 -11.13
CA TYR A 161 15.66 6.68 -10.54
C TYR A 161 16.53 5.74 -9.69
N GLN A 162 17.82 5.63 -10.01
CA GLN A 162 18.78 4.79 -9.26
C GLN A 162 19.45 5.52 -8.09
N THR A 163 19.48 6.85 -8.12
CA THR A 163 20.00 7.65 -6.99
C THR A 163 19.07 7.59 -5.78
N ALA A 164 19.63 7.77 -4.59
CA ALA A 164 18.86 7.94 -3.37
C ALA A 164 17.82 9.07 -3.53
N TYR A 165 16.66 8.91 -2.89
CA TYR A 165 15.58 9.88 -2.99
C TYR A 165 16.04 11.29 -2.55
N ASP A 166 15.85 12.25 -3.45
CA ASP A 166 15.94 13.68 -3.16
C ASP A 166 14.73 14.37 -3.81
N PRO A 167 13.83 15.01 -3.05
CA PRO A 167 12.64 15.68 -3.60
C PRO A 167 12.98 16.71 -4.69
N LYS A 168 14.17 17.30 -4.67
CA LYS A 168 14.60 18.29 -5.68
C LYS A 168 14.90 17.66 -7.04
N PHE A 169 15.39 16.42 -7.06
CA PHE A 169 15.89 15.77 -8.26
C PHE A 169 15.04 14.59 -8.71
N ARG A 170 14.07 14.16 -7.88
CA ARG A 170 13.29 12.95 -8.16
C ARG A 170 12.42 13.06 -9.40
N HIS A 171 11.84 14.24 -9.60
CA HIS A 171 10.89 14.52 -10.67
C HIS A 171 11.49 15.54 -11.64
N PRO A 172 12.42 15.11 -12.52
CA PRO A 172 13.19 16.04 -13.35
C PRO A 172 12.34 16.77 -14.39
N TYR A 173 11.28 16.15 -14.93
CA TYR A 173 10.37 16.88 -15.82
C TYR A 173 9.56 17.88 -15.02
N ALA A 174 9.04 17.50 -13.84
CA ALA A 174 8.28 18.39 -12.99
C ALA A 174 9.14 19.60 -12.56
N ALA A 175 10.36 19.36 -12.08
CA ALA A 175 11.29 20.41 -11.65
C ALA A 175 11.54 21.45 -12.75
N LEU A 176 11.75 21.00 -13.99
CA LEU A 176 12.05 21.89 -15.11
C LEU A 176 10.82 22.49 -15.80
N THR A 177 9.61 22.01 -15.52
CA THR A 177 8.38 22.49 -16.19
C THR A 177 7.42 23.23 -15.25
N LEU A 178 7.34 22.88 -13.97
CA LEU A 178 6.34 23.39 -13.03
C LEU A 178 6.72 24.66 -12.30
N TYR A 179 8.01 24.93 -12.15
CA TYR A 179 8.49 26.00 -11.27
C TYR A 179 9.22 27.09 -12.06
N PRO A 180 8.49 28.06 -12.65
CA PRO A 180 7.01 28.15 -12.76
C PRO A 180 6.48 27.42 -14.01
N PHE A 181 5.17 27.15 -14.06
CA PHE A 181 4.51 26.61 -15.24
C PHE A 181 4.30 27.71 -16.30
N ASN A 182 4.62 27.40 -17.57
CA ASN A 182 4.38 28.31 -18.70
C ASN A 182 3.64 27.56 -19.81
N ARG A 183 2.34 27.84 -19.95
CA ARG A 183 1.44 27.18 -20.91
C ARG A 183 1.94 27.27 -22.35
N ASP A 184 2.22 28.48 -22.84
CA ASP A 184 2.56 28.71 -24.25
C ASP A 184 3.90 28.07 -24.63
N TRP A 185 4.83 28.01 -23.68
CA TRP A 185 6.09 27.29 -23.85
C TRP A 185 5.87 25.78 -23.83
N PHE A 186 5.06 25.27 -22.91
CA PHE A 186 4.78 23.84 -22.77
C PHE A 186 4.06 23.25 -24.01
N LEU A 187 3.12 23.99 -24.59
CA LEU A 187 2.37 23.57 -25.79
C LEU A 187 3.25 23.41 -27.05
N LYS A 188 4.48 23.95 -27.06
CA LYS A 188 5.41 23.79 -28.18
C LYS A 188 6.03 22.41 -28.26
N PHE A 189 5.96 21.61 -27.20
CA PHE A 189 6.53 20.27 -27.17
C PHE A 189 5.61 19.23 -27.84
N PRO A 190 6.15 18.11 -28.35
CA PRO A 190 5.33 17.00 -28.83
C PRO A 190 4.42 16.44 -27.74
N LEU A 191 3.24 15.92 -28.12
CA LEU A 191 2.26 15.36 -27.16
C LEU A 191 2.83 14.25 -26.28
N SER A 192 3.75 13.42 -26.80
CA SER A 192 4.42 12.37 -26.02
C SER A 192 5.27 12.94 -24.88
N PHE A 193 5.95 14.05 -25.12
CA PHE A 193 6.70 14.77 -24.08
C PHE A 193 5.75 15.44 -23.09
N GLN A 194 4.69 16.09 -23.58
CA GLN A 194 3.69 16.71 -22.71
C GLN A 194 3.09 15.67 -21.75
N PHE A 195 2.76 14.48 -22.24
CA PHE A 195 2.27 13.38 -21.41
C PHE A 195 3.30 12.97 -20.34
N ALA A 196 4.55 12.70 -20.73
CA ALA A 196 5.60 12.29 -19.78
C ALA A 196 5.87 13.36 -18.71
N ALA A 197 5.84 14.64 -19.08
CA ALA A 197 6.04 15.74 -18.14
C ALA A 197 4.86 15.93 -17.19
N LEU A 198 3.61 15.77 -17.68
CA LEU A 198 2.42 15.80 -16.84
C LEU A 198 2.36 14.59 -15.89
N ASP A 199 2.77 13.41 -16.35
CA ASP A 199 2.83 12.20 -15.52
C ASP A 199 3.81 12.37 -14.35
N ASP A 200 5.02 12.86 -14.64
CA ASP A 200 6.02 13.16 -13.62
C ASP A 200 5.56 14.30 -12.68
N ALA A 201 4.88 15.32 -13.20
CA ALA A 201 4.33 16.42 -12.42
C ALA A 201 3.19 16.00 -11.47
N ILE A 202 2.30 15.12 -11.93
CA ILE A 202 1.24 14.53 -11.11
C ILE A 202 1.84 13.63 -10.05
N THR A 203 2.82 12.81 -10.43
CA THR A 203 3.57 11.96 -9.50
C THR A 203 4.21 12.80 -8.41
N HIS A 204 4.92 13.88 -8.76
CA HIS A 204 5.51 14.86 -7.83
C HIS A 204 4.46 15.45 -6.88
N SER A 205 3.32 15.87 -7.43
CA SER A 205 2.22 16.46 -6.68
C SER A 205 1.65 15.48 -5.64
N LEU A 206 1.50 14.20 -5.99
CA LEU A 206 1.01 13.15 -5.08
C LEU A 206 2.08 12.71 -4.08
N GLU A 207 3.32 12.53 -4.52
CA GLU A 207 4.40 11.99 -3.71
C GLU A 207 4.83 12.96 -2.59
N ASP A 208 4.92 14.26 -2.91
CA ASP A 208 5.27 15.34 -1.99
C ASP A 208 4.03 16.08 -1.41
N LEU A 209 2.81 15.65 -1.74
CA LEU A 209 1.54 16.27 -1.30
C LEU A 209 1.43 17.77 -1.62
N LYS A 210 1.99 18.19 -2.77
CA LYS A 210 2.00 19.58 -3.24
C LYS A 210 0.82 19.89 -4.14
N ALA A 211 0.13 20.99 -3.87
CA ALA A 211 -0.92 21.51 -4.73
C ALA A 211 -0.37 21.93 -6.10
N THR A 212 -1.07 21.57 -7.18
CA THR A 212 -0.72 21.99 -8.55
C THR A 212 -1.96 22.44 -9.34
N PRO A 213 -2.72 23.44 -8.85
CA PRO A 213 -3.99 23.86 -9.47
C PRO A 213 -3.83 24.40 -10.90
N GLU A 214 -2.70 25.03 -11.20
CA GLU A 214 -2.39 25.52 -12.55
C GLU A 214 -2.33 24.38 -13.58
N LEU A 215 -1.81 23.21 -13.19
CA LEU A 215 -1.79 22.02 -14.04
C LEU A 215 -3.17 21.38 -14.17
N ASP A 216 -3.94 21.33 -13.08
CA ASP A 216 -5.29 20.77 -13.11
C ASP A 216 -6.15 21.54 -14.12
N ASN A 217 -6.13 22.87 -14.02
CA ASN A 217 -6.84 23.74 -14.96
C ASN A 217 -6.31 23.56 -16.39
N PHE A 218 -4.98 23.49 -16.56
CA PHE A 218 -4.39 23.26 -17.88
C PHE A 218 -4.86 21.94 -18.50
N ILE A 219 -4.88 20.83 -17.75
CA ILE A 219 -5.29 19.53 -18.28
C ILE A 219 -6.77 19.55 -18.68
N ILE A 220 -7.64 20.09 -17.83
CA ILE A 220 -9.08 20.20 -18.08
C ILE A 220 -9.36 21.03 -19.34
N GLU A 221 -8.69 22.18 -19.49
CA GLU A 221 -8.91 23.07 -20.62
C GLU A 221 -8.30 22.54 -21.92
N GLN A 222 -7.12 21.92 -21.85
CA GLN A 222 -6.38 21.50 -23.04
C GLN A 222 -6.79 20.13 -23.57
N PHE A 223 -7.24 19.24 -22.69
CA PHE A 223 -7.57 17.85 -23.02
C PHE A 223 -9.02 17.51 -22.62
N PRO A 224 -10.01 18.14 -23.28
CA PRO A 224 -11.41 17.93 -22.94
C PRO A 224 -11.87 16.48 -23.22
N VAL A 225 -12.86 16.04 -22.45
CA VAL A 225 -13.37 14.66 -22.42
C VAL A 225 -14.19 14.24 -23.64
N ASP A 226 -14.61 15.19 -24.47
CA ASP A 226 -15.35 14.93 -25.70
C ASP A 226 -14.49 14.29 -26.81
N GLN A 227 -13.16 14.36 -26.69
CA GLN A 227 -12.23 13.87 -27.69
C GLN A 227 -11.54 12.58 -27.22
N ALA A 228 -11.84 11.46 -27.88
CA ALA A 228 -11.26 10.16 -27.53
C ALA A 228 -9.72 10.10 -27.59
N VAL A 229 -9.08 10.95 -28.41
CA VAL A 229 -7.61 11.06 -28.48
C VAL A 229 -6.99 11.52 -27.16
N ASN A 230 -7.76 12.24 -26.33
CA ASN A 230 -7.31 12.77 -25.04
C ASN A 230 -7.37 11.72 -23.92
N ARG A 231 -7.87 10.51 -24.20
CA ARG A 231 -8.05 9.44 -23.20
C ARG A 231 -6.84 9.24 -22.28
N PRO A 232 -5.57 9.20 -22.75
CA PRO A 232 -4.42 9.03 -21.85
C PRO A 232 -4.30 10.15 -20.80
N PHE A 233 -4.48 11.41 -21.20
CA PHE A 233 -4.39 12.57 -20.30
C PHE A 233 -5.55 12.58 -19.29
N ILE A 234 -6.75 12.19 -19.72
CA ILE A 234 -7.92 12.10 -18.86
C ILE A 234 -7.75 10.97 -17.83
N LEU A 235 -7.25 9.81 -18.24
CA LEU A 235 -6.94 8.71 -17.33
C LEU A 235 -5.89 9.11 -16.30
N LEU A 236 -4.81 9.75 -16.75
CA LEU A 236 -3.76 10.27 -15.87
C LEU A 236 -4.32 11.26 -14.83
N TYR A 237 -5.17 12.20 -15.26
CA TYR A 237 -5.83 13.14 -14.35
C TYR A 237 -6.78 12.43 -13.38
N SER A 238 -7.51 11.41 -13.86
CA SER A 238 -8.40 10.61 -13.01
C SER A 238 -7.64 9.87 -11.90
N HIS A 239 -6.42 9.40 -12.16
CA HIS A 239 -5.55 8.79 -11.14
C HIS A 239 -5.14 9.81 -10.07
N LYS A 240 -4.86 11.06 -10.45
CA LYS A 240 -4.61 12.15 -9.50
C LYS A 240 -5.82 12.38 -8.59
N LEU A 241 -6.99 12.58 -9.18
CA LEU A 241 -8.22 12.81 -8.40
C LEU A 241 -8.51 11.65 -7.44
N LEU A 242 -8.30 10.42 -7.91
CA LEU A 242 -8.48 9.20 -7.13
C LEU A 242 -7.52 9.13 -5.92
N LEU A 243 -6.21 9.30 -6.13
CA LEU A 243 -5.20 9.24 -5.07
C LEU A 243 -5.18 10.48 -4.17
N SER A 244 -5.72 11.61 -4.62
CA SER A 244 -6.01 12.75 -3.73
C SER A 244 -7.28 12.52 -2.91
N GLY A 245 -8.25 11.76 -3.43
CA GLY A 245 -9.56 11.56 -2.81
C GLY A 245 -10.62 12.59 -3.19
N ARG A 246 -10.42 13.34 -4.29
CA ARG A 246 -11.37 14.32 -4.85
C ARG A 246 -12.49 13.60 -5.62
N LEU A 247 -13.30 12.83 -4.89
CA LEU A 247 -14.29 11.91 -5.49
C LEU A 247 -15.39 12.64 -6.22
N THR A 248 -15.85 13.79 -5.73
CA THR A 248 -16.93 14.56 -6.37
C THR A 248 -16.54 14.98 -7.79
N GLU A 249 -15.31 15.44 -7.98
CA GLU A 249 -14.80 15.82 -9.31
C GLU A 249 -14.55 14.59 -10.19
N LEU A 250 -14.07 13.51 -9.59
CA LEU A 250 -13.85 12.25 -10.31
C LEU A 250 -15.16 11.64 -10.82
N GLU A 251 -16.24 11.72 -10.04
CA GLU A 251 -17.59 11.29 -10.44
C GLU A 251 -18.11 12.14 -11.60
N GLN A 252 -17.97 13.46 -11.52
CA GLN A 252 -18.37 14.35 -12.61
C GLN A 252 -17.61 14.03 -13.90
N LEU A 253 -16.30 13.80 -13.80
CA LEU A 253 -15.47 13.41 -14.94
C LEU A 253 -15.92 12.07 -15.52
N TYR A 254 -16.23 11.09 -14.67
CA TYR A 254 -16.71 9.77 -15.07
C TYR A 254 -18.08 9.85 -15.76
N ASP A 255 -19.03 10.59 -15.18
CA ASP A 255 -20.40 10.72 -15.69
C ASP A 255 -20.44 11.43 -17.05
N GLN A 256 -19.56 12.41 -17.27
CA GLN A 256 -19.43 13.10 -18.55
C GLN A 256 -18.93 12.18 -19.67
N ALA A 257 -18.11 11.17 -19.36
CA ALA A 257 -17.42 10.37 -20.37
C ALA A 257 -17.17 8.90 -19.99
N SER A 258 -18.20 8.22 -19.47
CA SER A 258 -18.10 6.84 -18.95
C SER A 258 -17.40 5.85 -19.90
N LEU A 259 -17.65 5.95 -21.20
CA LEU A 259 -17.05 5.07 -22.22
C LEU A 259 -15.53 5.17 -22.30
N LEU A 260 -14.92 6.33 -21.96
CA LEU A 260 -13.46 6.48 -21.96
C LEU A 260 -12.80 5.63 -20.88
N PHE A 261 -13.52 5.35 -19.80
CA PHE A 261 -13.02 4.62 -18.63
C PHE A 261 -13.23 3.11 -18.72
N ASN A 262 -13.86 2.60 -19.77
CA ASN A 262 -14.04 1.17 -19.94
C ASN A 262 -12.67 0.45 -19.94
N GLY A 263 -12.56 -0.59 -19.11
CA GLY A 263 -11.34 -1.38 -18.95
C GLY A 263 -10.23 -0.70 -18.15
N SER A 264 -10.45 0.50 -17.59
CA SER A 264 -9.43 1.16 -16.77
C SER A 264 -9.42 0.71 -15.31
N GLY A 265 -10.53 0.16 -14.82
CA GLY A 265 -10.72 -0.19 -13.40
C GLY A 265 -11.10 1.00 -12.52
N LEU A 266 -11.25 2.20 -13.09
CA LEU A 266 -11.48 3.43 -12.33
C LEU A 266 -12.79 3.39 -11.53
N LYS A 267 -13.86 2.84 -12.11
CA LYS A 267 -15.16 2.73 -11.44
C LYS A 267 -15.07 1.83 -10.19
N GLY A 268 -14.39 0.69 -10.33
CA GLY A 268 -14.11 -0.21 -9.22
C GLY A 268 -13.33 0.49 -8.11
N ALA A 269 -12.27 1.22 -8.45
CA ALA A 269 -11.45 1.96 -7.47
C ALA A 269 -12.24 3.07 -6.76
N LEU A 270 -13.10 3.78 -7.49
CA LEU A 270 -14.01 4.77 -6.94
C LEU A 270 -15.01 4.14 -5.94
N SER A 271 -15.59 2.99 -6.29
CA SER A 271 -16.44 2.22 -5.38
C SER A 271 -15.69 1.71 -4.14
N THR A 272 -14.40 1.38 -4.27
CA THR A 272 -13.52 1.01 -3.13
C THR A 272 -13.39 2.17 -2.15
N LEU A 273 -13.08 3.39 -2.63
CA LEU A 273 -12.96 4.58 -1.77
C LEU A 273 -14.28 5.05 -1.16
N LYS A 274 -15.42 4.62 -1.72
CA LYS A 274 -16.74 4.79 -1.11
C LYS A 274 -17.07 3.76 -0.03
N GLY A 275 -16.24 2.73 0.13
CA GLY A 275 -16.49 1.59 1.02
C GLY A 275 -17.44 0.53 0.45
N ASN A 276 -17.85 0.64 -0.82
CA ASN A 276 -18.75 -0.30 -1.49
C ASN A 276 -17.98 -1.46 -2.11
N LEU A 277 -17.28 -2.25 -1.28
CA LEU A 277 -16.29 -3.25 -1.75
C LEU A 277 -16.90 -4.39 -2.59
N ALA A 278 -18.13 -4.82 -2.28
CA ALA A 278 -18.83 -5.83 -3.08
C ALA A 278 -19.12 -5.32 -4.51
N GLN A 279 -19.56 -4.07 -4.63
CA GLN A 279 -19.79 -3.43 -5.93
C GLN A 279 -18.46 -3.22 -6.66
N ALA A 280 -17.43 -2.74 -5.96
CA ALA A 280 -16.10 -2.53 -6.52
C ALA A 280 -15.56 -3.80 -7.20
N ALA A 281 -15.71 -4.97 -6.56
CA ALA A 281 -15.26 -6.23 -7.15
C ALA A 281 -15.99 -6.61 -8.43
N THR A 282 -17.31 -6.36 -8.51
CA THR A 282 -18.06 -6.60 -9.75
C THR A 282 -17.61 -5.67 -10.87
N GLU A 283 -17.31 -4.42 -10.56
CA GLU A 283 -16.86 -3.42 -11.52
C GLU A 283 -15.44 -3.70 -12.01
N PHE A 284 -14.52 -4.10 -11.11
CA PHE A 284 -13.19 -4.57 -11.51
C PHE A 284 -13.25 -5.81 -12.39
N ALA A 285 -14.13 -6.78 -12.08
CA ALA A 285 -14.27 -7.99 -12.89
C ALA A 285 -14.77 -7.66 -14.32
N ALA A 286 -15.75 -6.76 -14.43
CA ALA A 286 -16.27 -6.29 -15.72
C ALA A 286 -15.19 -5.57 -16.55
N ASP A 287 -14.39 -4.70 -15.93
CA ASP A 287 -13.32 -3.99 -16.62
C ASP A 287 -12.17 -4.93 -17.05
N LEU A 288 -11.82 -5.93 -16.24
CA LEU A 288 -10.87 -6.95 -16.67
C LEU A 288 -11.40 -7.75 -17.86
N GLU A 289 -12.68 -8.13 -17.86
CA GLU A 289 -13.28 -8.83 -19.01
C GLU A 289 -13.28 -7.97 -20.27
N PHE A 290 -13.62 -6.69 -20.15
CA PHE A 290 -13.54 -5.73 -21.24
C PHE A 290 -12.11 -5.60 -21.78
N ALA A 291 -11.11 -5.43 -20.90
CA ALA A 291 -9.70 -5.34 -21.29
C ALA A 291 -9.21 -6.63 -21.98
N ARG A 292 -9.63 -7.82 -21.50
CA ARG A 292 -9.31 -9.10 -22.16
C ARG A 292 -9.94 -9.23 -23.54
N SER A 293 -11.12 -8.66 -23.75
CA SER A 293 -11.80 -8.69 -25.05
C SER A 293 -11.07 -7.88 -26.12
N LEU A 294 -10.36 -6.81 -25.71
CA LEU A 294 -9.58 -5.95 -26.59
C LEU A 294 -8.15 -6.47 -26.83
N ASN A 295 -7.61 -7.27 -25.90
CA ASN A 295 -6.26 -7.79 -26.00
C ASN A 295 -6.23 -9.17 -26.70
N PRO A 296 -5.53 -9.33 -27.84
CA PRO A 296 -5.45 -10.61 -28.57
C PRO A 296 -4.95 -11.78 -27.70
N ASN A 297 -4.06 -11.49 -26.76
CA ASN A 297 -3.49 -12.49 -25.85
C ASN A 297 -4.41 -12.79 -24.65
N LYS A 298 -5.56 -12.12 -24.55
CA LYS A 298 -6.52 -12.18 -23.43
C LYS A 298 -5.89 -11.89 -22.06
N VAL A 299 -4.81 -11.12 -22.06
CA VAL A 299 -4.17 -10.64 -20.84
C VAL A 299 -4.74 -9.26 -20.51
N ALA A 300 -5.15 -9.08 -19.26
CA ALA A 300 -5.60 -7.79 -18.75
C ALA A 300 -4.85 -7.47 -17.45
N CYS A 301 -4.61 -6.18 -17.25
CA CYS A 301 -3.96 -5.63 -16.08
C CYS A 301 -4.49 -4.23 -15.83
N PHE A 302 -4.10 -3.67 -14.69
CA PHE A 302 -4.42 -2.30 -14.30
C PHE A 302 -3.13 -1.51 -14.09
N ASP A 303 -3.22 -0.20 -14.28
CA ASP A 303 -2.19 0.75 -13.89
C ASP A 303 -1.98 0.72 -12.36
N ALA A 304 -0.81 1.17 -11.88
CA ALA A 304 -0.36 1.02 -10.51
C ALA A 304 -1.33 1.59 -9.45
N PRO A 305 -1.90 2.82 -9.62
CA PRO A 305 -2.88 3.34 -8.67
C PRO A 305 -4.13 2.46 -8.58
N ILE A 306 -4.63 1.98 -9.72
CA ILE A 306 -5.82 1.14 -9.79
C ILE A 306 -5.54 -0.26 -9.23
N ALA A 307 -4.36 -0.81 -9.52
CA ALA A 307 -3.92 -2.11 -9.01
C ALA A 307 -3.92 -2.15 -7.47
N LEU A 308 -3.54 -1.05 -6.81
CA LEU A 308 -3.60 -0.92 -5.34
C LEU A 308 -5.03 -1.08 -4.81
N PHE A 309 -6.01 -0.37 -5.39
CA PHE A 309 -7.41 -0.49 -4.97
C PHE A 309 -8.01 -1.86 -5.33
N TYR A 310 -7.59 -2.43 -6.45
CA TYR A 310 -8.00 -3.76 -6.87
C TYR A 310 -7.57 -4.83 -5.85
N ILE A 311 -6.31 -4.85 -5.42
CA ILE A 311 -5.82 -5.84 -4.45
C ILE A 311 -6.46 -5.67 -3.07
N ILE A 312 -6.70 -4.43 -2.62
CA ILE A 312 -7.41 -4.14 -1.36
C ILE A 312 -8.84 -4.70 -1.43
N THR A 313 -9.53 -4.49 -2.55
CA THR A 313 -10.90 -4.99 -2.77
C THR A 313 -10.93 -6.52 -2.81
N ALA A 314 -10.02 -7.13 -3.57
CA ALA A 314 -9.89 -8.59 -3.66
C ALA A 314 -9.62 -9.25 -2.30
N GLY A 315 -8.84 -8.59 -1.45
CA GLY A 315 -8.52 -9.04 -0.10
C GLY A 315 -9.59 -8.81 0.96
N ASN A 316 -10.65 -8.08 0.66
CA ASN A 316 -11.83 -8.04 1.53
C ASN A 316 -12.77 -9.24 1.25
N ILE A 317 -12.90 -9.65 -0.01
CA ILE A 317 -13.81 -10.74 -0.44
C ILE A 317 -13.13 -12.12 -0.39
N GLN A 318 -12.15 -12.31 0.50
CA GLN A 318 -11.16 -13.40 0.56
C GLN A 318 -11.62 -14.82 0.20
N THR A 319 -12.88 -15.16 0.46
CA THR A 319 -13.47 -16.49 0.22
C THR A 319 -13.82 -16.79 -1.23
N ALA A 320 -13.96 -15.79 -2.11
CA ALA A 320 -14.32 -15.96 -3.52
C ALA A 320 -13.19 -15.59 -4.50
N THR A 321 -12.05 -15.12 -3.99
CA THR A 321 -10.96 -14.57 -4.80
C THR A 321 -10.03 -15.66 -5.32
N ASP A 322 -9.85 -15.73 -6.64
CA ASP A 322 -8.76 -16.50 -7.26
C ASP A 322 -7.44 -15.72 -7.17
N TRP A 323 -6.65 -16.05 -6.15
CA TRP A 323 -5.36 -15.42 -5.91
C TRP A 323 -4.34 -15.61 -7.04
N ASN A 324 -4.45 -16.65 -7.86
CA ASN A 324 -3.55 -16.86 -8.99
C ASN A 324 -3.87 -15.91 -10.15
N SER A 325 -5.16 -15.72 -10.43
CA SER A 325 -5.60 -14.69 -11.38
C SER A 325 -5.19 -13.28 -10.93
N VAL A 326 -5.35 -12.96 -9.64
CA VAL A 326 -4.91 -11.67 -9.07
C VAL A 326 -3.41 -11.48 -9.26
N ALA A 327 -2.59 -12.46 -8.88
CA ALA A 327 -1.14 -12.39 -9.02
C ALA A 327 -0.70 -12.22 -10.48
N THR A 328 -1.36 -12.92 -11.42
CA THR A 328 -1.08 -12.79 -12.86
C THR A 328 -1.40 -11.38 -13.35
N THR A 329 -2.55 -10.84 -12.94
CA THR A 329 -2.99 -9.48 -13.28
C THR A 329 -2.00 -8.43 -12.77
N LEU A 330 -1.54 -8.57 -11.53
CA LEU A 330 -0.55 -7.66 -10.91
C LEU A 330 0.82 -7.77 -11.59
N ASN A 331 1.31 -8.98 -11.86
CA ASN A 331 2.61 -9.18 -12.50
C ASN A 331 2.66 -8.61 -13.93
N VAL A 332 1.58 -8.75 -14.70
CA VAL A 332 1.48 -8.11 -16.02
C VAL A 332 1.45 -6.59 -15.86
N GLY A 333 0.66 -6.07 -14.90
CA GLY A 333 0.62 -4.63 -14.63
C GLY A 333 1.99 -4.07 -14.25
N GLU A 334 2.76 -4.78 -13.41
CA GLU A 334 4.11 -4.37 -13.04
C GLU A 334 5.04 -4.32 -14.26
N GLN A 335 4.98 -5.31 -15.16
CA GLN A 335 5.82 -5.34 -16.37
C GLN A 335 5.51 -4.18 -17.33
N GLU A 336 4.25 -3.78 -17.44
CA GLU A 336 3.81 -2.72 -18.35
C GLU A 336 3.94 -1.31 -17.75
N PHE A 337 3.65 -1.16 -16.45
CA PHE A 337 3.43 0.15 -15.81
C PHE A 337 4.42 0.50 -14.69
N ALA A 338 5.34 -0.38 -14.27
CA ALA A 338 6.36 -0.05 -13.27
C ALA A 338 7.58 0.68 -13.88
N TYR A 339 7.34 1.73 -14.66
CA TYR A 339 8.36 2.45 -15.43
C TYR A 339 9.07 3.58 -14.65
N ASN A 340 8.51 3.99 -13.51
CA ASN A 340 9.12 4.97 -12.62
C ASN A 340 9.10 4.45 -11.16
N PRO A 341 9.86 5.07 -10.25
CA PRO A 341 9.94 4.57 -8.88
C PRO A 341 8.64 4.66 -8.08
N PHE A 342 7.77 5.63 -8.40
CA PHE A 342 6.47 5.78 -7.76
C PHE A 342 5.56 4.59 -8.08
N THR A 343 5.35 4.31 -9.37
CA THR A 343 4.57 3.17 -9.86
C THR A 343 5.17 1.83 -9.41
N ASN A 344 6.50 1.69 -9.46
CA ASN A 344 7.19 0.52 -8.92
C ASN A 344 6.90 0.31 -7.43
N SER A 345 6.94 1.37 -6.62
CA SER A 345 6.64 1.29 -5.19
C SER A 345 5.17 0.90 -4.94
N LEU A 346 4.23 1.41 -5.75
CA LEU A 346 2.82 1.00 -5.68
C LEU A 346 2.63 -0.49 -5.99
N PHE A 347 3.30 -1.04 -7.02
CA PHE A 347 3.25 -2.47 -7.30
C PHE A 347 3.91 -3.32 -6.20
N ARG A 348 4.99 -2.84 -5.56
CA ARG A 348 5.57 -3.49 -4.37
C ARG A 348 4.60 -3.52 -3.19
N LEU A 349 3.83 -2.46 -2.97
CA LEU A 349 2.75 -2.47 -1.98
C LEU A 349 1.69 -3.52 -2.35
N CYS A 350 1.36 -3.67 -3.64
CA CYS A 350 0.44 -4.71 -4.10
C CYS A 350 1.00 -6.13 -3.87
N GLU A 351 2.29 -6.36 -4.11
CA GLU A 351 2.98 -7.61 -3.81
C GLU A 351 2.95 -7.91 -2.30
N THR A 352 3.23 -6.90 -1.47
CA THR A 352 3.15 -6.99 0.00
C THR A 352 1.74 -7.44 0.43
N LEU A 353 0.69 -6.80 -0.10
CA LEU A 353 -0.70 -7.16 0.18
C LEU A 353 -1.05 -8.56 -0.32
N LEU A 354 -0.56 -8.95 -1.49
CA LEU A 354 -0.77 -10.29 -2.03
C LEU A 354 -0.15 -11.36 -1.11
N HIS A 355 1.08 -11.15 -0.63
CA HIS A 355 1.69 -12.04 0.36
C HIS A 355 0.89 -12.07 1.66
N PHE A 356 0.45 -10.91 2.14
CA PHE A 356 -0.37 -10.79 3.34
C PHE A 356 -1.67 -11.59 3.24
N PHE A 357 -2.43 -11.43 2.16
CA PHE A 357 -3.71 -12.13 1.96
C PHE A 357 -3.55 -13.63 1.72
N ARG A 358 -2.42 -14.06 1.17
CA ARG A 358 -2.05 -15.49 1.05
C ARG A 358 -1.54 -16.10 2.35
N GLY A 359 -1.51 -15.34 3.45
CA GLY A 359 -1.04 -15.82 4.77
C GLY A 359 0.47 -15.84 4.96
N ASN A 360 1.25 -15.36 3.98
CA ASN A 360 2.72 -15.34 4.02
C ASN A 360 3.22 -14.06 4.71
N SER A 361 2.97 -13.94 6.01
CA SER A 361 3.27 -12.71 6.78
C SER A 361 4.74 -12.30 6.76
N ASP A 362 5.67 -13.25 6.80
CA ASP A 362 7.11 -12.94 6.72
C ASP A 362 7.52 -12.41 5.35
N ALA A 363 7.00 -12.98 4.26
CA ALA A 363 7.24 -12.48 2.92
C ALA A 363 6.66 -11.07 2.74
N ALA A 364 5.48 -10.81 3.30
CA ALA A 364 4.88 -9.47 3.30
C ALA A 364 5.77 -8.46 4.04
N ARG A 365 6.28 -8.80 5.22
CA ARG A 365 7.21 -7.94 5.97
C ARG A 365 8.50 -7.65 5.18
N ILE A 366 9.11 -8.68 4.59
CA ILE A 366 10.33 -8.53 3.79
C ILE A 366 10.07 -7.66 2.54
N SER A 367 8.92 -7.82 1.87
CA SER A 367 8.56 -6.97 0.72
C SER A 367 8.36 -5.51 1.16
N LEU A 368 7.69 -5.27 2.30
CA LEU A 368 7.48 -3.93 2.85
C LEU A 368 8.82 -3.24 3.22
N GLU A 369 9.76 -3.96 3.82
CA GLU A 369 11.10 -3.44 4.18
C GLU A 369 11.96 -3.08 2.95
N ARG A 370 11.65 -3.63 1.77
CA ARG A 370 12.36 -3.34 0.51
C ARG A 370 11.82 -2.12 -0.21
N ILE A 371 10.73 -1.52 0.26
CA ILE A 371 10.20 -0.30 -0.31
C ILE A 371 11.17 0.84 -0.03
N GLU A 372 11.49 1.60 -1.07
CA GLU A 372 12.43 2.72 -0.99
C GLU A 372 11.96 3.75 0.05
N THR A 373 12.88 4.19 0.91
CA THR A 373 12.59 5.16 1.96
C THR A 373 12.31 6.54 1.36
N ARG A 374 11.19 7.15 1.76
CA ARG A 374 10.73 8.48 1.33
C ARG A 374 10.82 9.49 2.48
N PRO A 375 10.73 10.80 2.20
CA PRO A 375 10.62 11.82 3.24
C PRO A 375 9.42 11.57 4.14
N GLU A 376 9.46 12.14 5.34
CA GLU A 376 8.40 11.94 6.33
C GLU A 376 7.04 12.45 5.83
N GLU A 377 7.02 13.50 5.02
CA GLU A 377 5.81 14.14 4.48
C GLU A 377 5.43 13.62 3.08
N SER A 378 5.44 12.30 2.89
CA SER A 378 5.08 11.66 1.62
C SER A 378 3.84 10.78 1.73
N ILE A 379 3.08 10.65 0.64
CA ILE A 379 1.97 9.69 0.54
C ILE A 379 2.41 8.25 0.86
N PHE A 380 3.64 7.86 0.51
CA PHE A 380 4.17 6.53 0.82
C PHE A 380 4.37 6.32 2.32
N THR A 381 4.64 7.37 3.10
CA THR A 381 4.70 7.26 4.57
C THR A 381 3.31 6.90 5.11
N MET A 382 2.24 7.47 4.56
CA MET A 382 0.86 7.09 4.90
C MET A 382 0.55 5.64 4.46
N LEU A 383 0.83 5.28 3.20
CA LEU A 383 0.56 3.94 2.66
C LEU A 383 1.32 2.84 3.40
N ASN A 384 2.61 3.05 3.70
CA ASN A 384 3.43 2.09 4.45
C ASN A 384 2.88 1.90 5.87
N ASN A 385 2.44 2.96 6.53
CA ASN A 385 1.83 2.87 7.86
C ASN A 385 0.47 2.17 7.83
N LEU A 386 -0.34 2.40 6.79
CA LEU A 386 -1.62 1.72 6.59
C LEU A 386 -1.42 0.20 6.45
N ILE A 387 -0.50 -0.23 5.59
CA ILE A 387 -0.21 -1.66 5.38
C ILE A 387 0.48 -2.28 6.60
N SER A 388 1.40 -1.55 7.24
CA SER A 388 2.04 -1.98 8.48
C SER A 388 1.00 -2.18 9.59
N TYR A 389 0.00 -1.30 9.69
CA TYR A 389 -1.12 -1.45 10.61
C TYR A 389 -1.94 -2.71 10.30
N TRP A 390 -2.25 -3.01 9.04
CA TRP A 390 -2.94 -4.26 8.69
C TRP A 390 -2.11 -5.52 9.01
N LEU A 391 -0.78 -5.43 8.92
CA LEU A 391 0.13 -6.53 9.24
C LEU A 391 0.27 -6.79 10.75
N THR A 392 0.39 -5.71 11.54
CA THR A 392 0.85 -5.76 12.94
C THR A 392 -0.22 -5.37 13.95
N GLY A 393 -1.26 -4.65 13.52
CA GLY A 393 -2.33 -4.13 14.38
C GLY A 393 -1.91 -2.92 15.23
N CYS A 394 -0.69 -2.41 15.07
CA CYS A 394 -0.17 -1.30 15.87
C CYS A 394 0.53 -0.24 15.03
N ILE A 395 0.61 0.98 15.56
CA ILE A 395 1.34 2.10 14.96
C ILE A 395 2.34 2.61 16.00
N ALA A 396 3.62 2.59 15.64
CA ALA A 396 4.72 3.01 16.50
C ALA A 396 4.66 4.53 16.79
N ASP A 397 5.12 4.95 17.97
CA ASP A 397 5.02 6.36 18.40
C ASP A 397 5.80 7.34 17.51
N GLY A 398 6.92 6.90 16.93
CA GLY A 398 7.67 7.68 15.95
C GLY A 398 6.85 7.97 14.69
N GLU A 399 6.11 6.98 14.21
CA GLU A 399 5.27 7.09 13.01
C GLU A 399 4.01 7.93 13.25
N ARG A 400 3.47 7.91 14.46
CA ARG A 400 2.33 8.78 14.83
C ARG A 400 2.63 10.27 14.64
N ARG A 401 3.87 10.70 14.90
CA ARG A 401 4.28 12.09 14.67
C ARG A 401 4.29 12.43 13.18
N LYS A 402 4.83 11.54 12.34
CA LYS A 402 4.84 11.71 10.89
C LYS A 402 3.42 11.78 10.32
N LEU A 403 2.53 10.88 10.76
CA LEU A 403 1.12 10.89 10.34
C LEU A 403 0.39 12.19 10.71
N LYS A 404 0.70 12.80 11.86
CA LYS A 404 0.14 14.11 12.24
C LYS A 404 0.61 15.24 11.32
N ASN A 405 1.90 15.24 10.96
CA ASN A 405 2.45 16.24 10.04
C ASN A 405 1.81 16.10 8.65
N ILE A 406 1.75 14.88 8.12
CA ILE A 406 1.08 14.58 6.84
C ILE A 406 -0.38 15.03 6.88
N GLN A 407 -1.11 14.71 7.95
CA GLN A 407 -2.51 15.11 8.10
C GLN A 407 -2.66 16.63 8.02
N ALA A 408 -1.79 17.39 8.70
CA ALA A 408 -1.81 18.85 8.66
C ALA A 408 -1.54 19.38 7.25
N THR A 409 -0.50 18.87 6.58
CA THR A 409 -0.15 19.27 5.19
C THR A 409 -1.29 18.97 4.21
N ALA A 410 -1.88 17.77 4.28
CA ALA A 410 -2.98 17.36 3.41
C ALA A 410 -4.28 18.15 3.66
N SER A 411 -4.48 18.67 4.89
CA SER A 411 -5.68 19.43 5.27
C SER A 411 -5.59 20.92 4.99
N GLN A 412 -4.39 21.50 4.87
CA GLN A 412 -4.20 22.96 4.78
C GLN A 412 -4.84 23.60 3.53
N ASN A 413 -5.07 22.83 2.46
CA ASN A 413 -5.57 23.34 1.19
C ASN A 413 -6.60 22.41 0.52
N ASP A 414 -7.17 21.45 1.26
CA ASP A 414 -8.02 20.36 0.71
C ASP A 414 -7.41 19.66 -0.52
N THR A 415 -6.08 19.61 -0.60
CA THR A 415 -5.36 19.08 -1.76
C THR A 415 -5.41 17.57 -1.83
N SER A 416 -5.53 16.89 -0.69
CA SER A 416 -5.58 15.43 -0.62
C SER A 416 -6.50 14.94 0.49
N PRO A 417 -7.83 15.07 0.33
CA PRO A 417 -8.82 14.64 1.33
C PRO A 417 -8.66 13.18 1.79
N TRP A 418 -8.32 12.24 0.90
CA TRP A 418 -8.14 10.83 1.27
C TRP A 418 -6.94 10.62 2.18
N VAL A 419 -5.81 11.27 1.89
CA VAL A 419 -4.61 11.19 2.72
C VAL A 419 -4.89 11.72 4.12
N ALA A 420 -5.56 12.87 4.24
CA ALA A 420 -5.94 13.45 5.53
C ALA A 420 -6.88 12.51 6.31
N LEU A 421 -7.85 11.90 5.64
CA LEU A 421 -8.81 10.96 6.22
C LEU A 421 -8.14 9.69 6.75
N GLU A 422 -7.25 9.07 5.98
CA GLU A 422 -6.55 7.85 6.42
C GLU A 422 -5.65 8.12 7.61
N CYS A 423 -4.89 9.22 7.59
CA CYS A 423 -4.06 9.62 8.73
C CYS A 423 -4.92 9.84 9.98
N ALA A 424 -6.07 10.51 9.87
CA ALA A 424 -7.00 10.71 10.99
C ALA A 424 -7.52 9.38 11.54
N SER A 425 -7.94 8.47 10.65
CA SER A 425 -8.48 7.16 11.00
C SER A 425 -7.45 6.29 11.73
N MET A 426 -6.22 6.22 11.20
CA MET A 426 -5.11 5.50 11.83
C MET A 426 -4.75 6.08 13.21
N LEU A 427 -4.68 7.40 13.33
CA LEU A 427 -4.38 8.08 14.60
C LEU A 427 -5.47 7.82 15.65
N ALA A 428 -6.74 7.82 15.26
CA ALA A 428 -7.87 7.53 16.16
C ALA A 428 -7.81 6.10 16.73
N LEU A 429 -7.57 5.10 15.88
CA LEU A 429 -7.45 3.69 16.29
C LEU A 429 -6.28 3.47 17.26
N SER A 430 -5.19 4.21 17.04
CA SER A 430 -3.98 4.10 17.84
C SER A 430 -4.13 4.69 19.26
N ALA A 431 -5.11 5.57 19.49
CA ALA A 431 -5.31 6.28 20.75
C ALA A 431 -6.29 5.58 21.72
N GLY A 432 -6.85 4.42 21.34
CA GLY A 432 -7.78 3.65 22.18
C GLY A 432 -9.08 4.39 22.52
N SER A 433 -9.38 5.50 21.86
CA SER A 433 -10.59 6.29 22.09
C SER A 433 -11.73 5.75 21.22
N PRO A 434 -12.84 5.23 21.80
CA PRO A 434 -14.02 4.79 21.05
C PRO A 434 -14.90 5.96 20.58
N GLU A 435 -14.37 7.17 20.56
CA GLU A 435 -15.11 8.35 20.13
C GLU A 435 -14.61 8.76 18.75
N THR A 436 -15.42 8.42 17.74
CA THR A 436 -15.62 9.13 16.47
C THR A 436 -15.99 10.61 16.72
N LYS A 437 -15.19 11.34 17.50
CA LYS A 437 -15.30 12.79 17.61
C LYS A 437 -14.51 13.39 16.47
N THR A 438 -15.24 13.58 15.37
CA THR A 438 -14.84 14.37 14.21
C THR A 438 -13.56 13.86 13.56
N ILE A 439 -13.69 12.73 12.84
CA ILE A 439 -12.94 12.61 11.58
C ILE A 439 -13.19 13.94 10.86
N ALA A 440 -12.13 14.70 10.60
CA ALA A 440 -12.23 16.02 9.97
C ALA A 440 -13.29 15.96 8.87
N SER A 441 -14.29 16.83 8.93
CA SER A 441 -15.35 16.87 7.93
C SER A 441 -14.69 17.12 6.58
N THR A 442 -14.41 16.06 5.84
CA THR A 442 -13.93 16.17 4.47
C THR A 442 -15.05 16.80 3.67
N HIS A 443 -14.73 17.75 2.79
CA HIS A 443 -15.68 18.28 1.82
C HIS A 443 -16.18 17.20 0.83
N GLU A 444 -15.64 15.99 0.92
CA GLU A 444 -16.02 14.80 0.17
C GLU A 444 -16.97 13.91 1.01
N PRO A 445 -18.30 13.94 0.76
CA PRO A 445 -19.29 13.28 1.62
C PRO A 445 -19.29 11.74 1.49
N ASN A 446 -18.89 11.24 0.33
CA ASN A 446 -18.92 9.82 -0.01
C ASN A 446 -17.59 9.10 0.29
N LEU A 447 -16.55 9.83 0.65
CA LEU A 447 -15.21 9.29 0.89
C LEU A 447 -15.18 8.50 2.22
N LYS A 448 -14.59 7.31 2.20
CA LYS A 448 -14.41 6.45 3.37
C LYS A 448 -12.94 6.09 3.56
N ALA A 449 -12.54 5.96 4.82
CA ALA A 449 -11.24 5.42 5.16
C ALA A 449 -11.22 3.91 4.81
N LEU A 450 -10.12 3.47 4.22
CA LEU A 450 -9.73 2.10 3.95
C LEU A 450 -9.03 1.47 5.16
N THR A 451 -8.57 2.25 6.14
CA THR A 451 -8.07 1.71 7.40
C THR A 451 -8.94 0.55 7.98
N PRO A 452 -10.28 0.65 8.07
CA PRO A 452 -11.16 -0.44 8.50
C PRO A 452 -11.48 -1.50 7.42
N ALA A 453 -11.04 -1.32 6.16
CA ALA A 453 -11.35 -2.24 5.07
C ALA A 453 -10.72 -3.62 5.26
N ILE A 454 -9.64 -3.71 6.04
CA ILE A 454 -8.97 -4.97 6.37
C ILE A 454 -8.88 -5.05 7.89
N ASN A 455 -9.62 -6.00 8.49
CA ASN A 455 -9.50 -6.27 9.90
C ASN A 455 -8.16 -6.92 10.20
N PHE A 456 -7.49 -6.44 11.26
CA PHE A 456 -6.33 -7.14 11.79
C PHE A 456 -6.73 -8.55 12.21
N GLU A 457 -6.10 -9.55 11.60
CA GLU A 457 -6.14 -10.93 12.06
C GLU A 457 -4.74 -11.34 12.54
N PRO A 458 -4.61 -12.01 13.70
CA PRO A 458 -3.35 -12.57 14.14
C PRO A 458 -2.76 -13.51 13.07
N ALA A 459 -1.44 -13.47 12.88
CA ALA A 459 -0.75 -14.21 11.83
C ALA A 459 -1.13 -15.70 11.79
N TRP A 460 -1.28 -16.35 12.96
CA TRP A 460 -1.67 -17.76 13.06
C TRP A 460 -3.06 -18.06 12.46
N ARG A 461 -4.04 -17.15 12.62
CA ARG A 461 -5.40 -17.32 12.09
C ARG A 461 -5.42 -17.17 10.57
N ARG A 462 -4.57 -16.28 10.04
CA ARG A 462 -4.35 -16.09 8.60
C ARG A 462 -3.63 -17.29 7.97
N THR A 463 -2.55 -17.77 8.58
CA THR A 463 -1.85 -18.97 8.13
C THR A 463 -2.78 -20.17 8.13
N LEU A 464 -3.65 -20.31 9.13
CA LEU A 464 -4.65 -21.37 9.18
C LEU A 464 -5.66 -21.27 8.02
N ASN A 465 -6.17 -20.07 7.72
CA ASN A 465 -7.08 -19.84 6.58
C ASN A 465 -6.38 -20.11 5.23
N ALA A 466 -5.13 -19.70 5.07
CA ALA A 466 -4.33 -19.97 3.87
C ALA A 466 -4.08 -21.47 3.68
N ILE A 467 -3.71 -22.19 4.75
CA ILE A 467 -3.55 -23.65 4.72
C ILE A 467 -4.88 -24.33 4.33
N ARG A 468 -6.03 -23.84 4.81
CA ARG A 468 -7.35 -24.36 4.41
C ARG A 468 -7.63 -24.18 2.92
N GLN A 469 -7.10 -23.13 2.29
CA GLN A 469 -7.26 -22.87 0.85
C GLN A 469 -6.28 -23.69 -0.02
N VAL A 470 -5.06 -23.95 0.47
CA VAL A 470 -4.01 -24.68 -0.25
C VAL A 470 -4.11 -26.19 -0.10
N THR A 471 -4.75 -26.68 0.98
CA THR A 471 -5.00 -28.11 1.15
C THR A 471 -6.11 -28.53 0.18
N PRO A 472 -5.83 -29.29 -0.89
CA PRO A 472 -6.87 -29.79 -1.78
C PRO A 472 -7.74 -30.72 -0.94
N ASN A 473 -8.93 -30.25 -0.60
CA ASN A 473 -10.05 -30.97 -0.01
C ASN A 473 -9.64 -32.32 0.60
N ARG A 474 -8.87 -32.31 1.70
CA ARG A 474 -8.73 -33.50 2.54
C ARG A 474 -10.05 -33.61 3.28
N GLU A 475 -11.02 -34.16 2.57
CA GLU A 475 -12.40 -34.30 2.97
C GLU A 475 -12.91 -33.02 3.63
N GLN A 476 -13.50 -32.12 2.83
CA GLN A 476 -14.77 -31.56 3.28
C GLN A 476 -15.52 -32.69 4.01
N PRO A 477 -15.85 -32.57 5.32
CA PRO A 477 -16.88 -33.45 5.85
C PRO A 477 -18.04 -33.24 4.89
N ALA A 478 -18.36 -34.30 4.17
CA ALA A 478 -19.18 -34.26 2.97
C ALA A 478 -20.29 -33.24 3.18
N SER A 479 -20.37 -32.28 2.27
CA SER A 479 -21.61 -31.60 1.97
C SER A 479 -22.75 -32.61 2.07
N LEU A 480 -23.48 -32.56 3.18
CA LEU A 480 -24.83 -33.08 3.42
C LEU A 480 -25.36 -34.11 2.40
N GLU A 481 -24.70 -35.27 2.29
CA GLU A 481 -25.35 -36.52 1.87
C GLU A 481 -25.77 -37.18 3.20
N ASN A 482 -27.02 -37.12 3.70
CA ASN A 482 -28.33 -37.27 3.07
C ASN A 482 -29.39 -36.40 3.78
N PRO A 483 -30.28 -35.68 3.07
CA PRO A 483 -31.55 -35.21 3.62
C PRO A 483 -32.73 -36.14 3.31
N GLU A 484 -32.50 -37.42 2.94
CA GLU A 484 -33.63 -38.33 2.69
C GLU A 484 -34.16 -39.02 3.95
N SER A 485 -33.37 -39.12 5.01
CA SER A 485 -33.88 -39.59 6.29
C SER A 485 -34.16 -38.37 7.15
N GLY A 486 -35.43 -38.15 7.55
CA GLY A 486 -35.79 -37.13 8.55
C GLY A 486 -35.18 -37.38 9.93
N ASN A 487 -34.13 -38.20 10.05
CA ASN A 487 -33.43 -38.59 11.26
C ASN A 487 -31.92 -38.31 11.14
N ARG A 488 -31.26 -38.01 12.25
CA ARG A 488 -29.79 -37.92 12.36
C ARG A 488 -29.28 -38.55 13.65
N LEU A 489 -28.04 -39.03 13.66
CA LEU A 489 -27.34 -39.38 14.90
C LEU A 489 -26.64 -38.15 15.49
N ALA A 490 -26.83 -37.92 16.78
CA ALA A 490 -26.18 -36.84 17.53
C ALA A 490 -25.52 -37.39 18.79
N TRP A 491 -24.31 -36.92 19.09
CA TRP A 491 -23.49 -37.35 20.21
C TRP A 491 -23.52 -36.31 21.32
N PHE A 492 -23.96 -36.70 22.52
CA PHE A 492 -24.08 -35.81 23.66
C PHE A 492 -22.96 -36.06 24.67
N LEU A 493 -22.19 -35.02 24.95
CA LEU A 493 -21.10 -35.00 25.90
C LEU A 493 -21.58 -34.53 27.27
N GLU A 494 -21.13 -35.21 28.31
CA GLU A 494 -21.26 -34.82 29.70
C GLU A 494 -19.93 -35.02 30.41
N THR A 495 -19.49 -34.03 31.20
CA THR A 495 -18.25 -34.12 31.97
C THR A 495 -18.62 -34.31 33.43
N THR A 496 -18.15 -35.39 34.04
CA THR A 496 -18.33 -35.61 35.48
C THR A 496 -17.36 -34.72 36.28
N PRO A 497 -17.59 -34.51 37.60
CA PRO A 497 -16.67 -33.77 38.46
C PRO A 497 -15.23 -34.33 38.45
N ASP A 498 -15.06 -35.60 38.11
CA ASP A 498 -13.77 -36.29 38.02
C ASP A 498 -13.10 -36.14 36.62
N ASN A 499 -13.57 -35.21 35.80
CA ASN A 499 -13.16 -35.01 34.40
C ASN A 499 -13.37 -36.24 33.49
N VAL A 500 -14.31 -37.11 33.83
CA VAL A 500 -14.69 -38.23 32.94
C VAL A 500 -15.71 -37.70 31.93
N ILE A 501 -15.38 -37.80 30.65
CA ILE A 501 -16.33 -37.47 29.57
C ILE A 501 -17.18 -38.70 29.27
N GLN A 502 -18.48 -38.55 29.42
CA GLN A 502 -19.48 -39.52 29.02
C GLN A 502 -20.10 -39.09 27.69
N ILE A 503 -20.23 -40.04 26.77
CA ILE A 503 -20.83 -39.84 25.47
C ILE A 503 -22.14 -40.65 25.39
N THR A 504 -23.24 -39.97 25.06
CA THR A 504 -24.55 -40.60 24.84
C THR A 504 -25.01 -40.39 23.40
N PRO A 505 -25.12 -41.46 22.58
CA PRO A 505 -25.67 -41.36 21.24
C PRO A 505 -27.20 -41.24 21.29
N LYS A 506 -27.77 -40.24 20.60
CA LYS A 506 -29.23 -40.07 20.44
C LYS A 506 -29.60 -39.90 18.97
N VAL A 507 -30.63 -40.62 18.54
CA VAL A 507 -31.22 -40.44 17.21
C VAL A 507 -32.27 -39.34 17.29
N GLN A 508 -32.04 -38.22 16.61
CA GLN A 508 -32.96 -37.09 16.55
C GLN A 508 -33.79 -37.15 15.27
N ARG A 509 -35.07 -36.79 15.36
CA ARG A 509 -35.98 -36.66 14.21
C ARG A 509 -36.27 -35.18 13.96
N ARG A 510 -36.41 -34.81 12.70
CA ARG A 510 -36.80 -33.47 12.26
C ARG A 510 -38.31 -33.30 12.45
N ASN A 511 -38.69 -32.27 13.20
CA ASN A 511 -40.07 -31.87 13.43
C ASN A 511 -40.60 -31.04 12.24
N PRO A 512 -41.94 -30.87 12.10
CA PRO A 512 -42.53 -30.05 11.04
C PRO A 512 -42.13 -28.57 11.07
N ASP A 513 -41.75 -28.04 12.24
CA ASP A 513 -41.24 -26.68 12.46
C ASP A 513 -39.76 -26.52 12.11
N ASN A 514 -39.17 -27.52 11.44
CA ASN A 514 -37.76 -27.58 11.08
C ASN A 514 -36.78 -27.73 12.26
N SER A 515 -37.27 -27.91 13.49
CA SER A 515 -36.45 -28.17 14.68
C SER A 515 -36.08 -29.65 14.83
N TRP A 516 -35.01 -29.95 15.55
CA TRP A 516 -34.64 -31.33 15.90
C TRP A 516 -35.25 -31.72 17.25
N SER A 517 -35.79 -32.94 17.35
CA SER A 517 -36.29 -33.48 18.62
C SER A 517 -35.16 -33.68 19.64
N ASN A 518 -35.50 -33.82 20.93
CA ASN A 518 -34.52 -34.12 22.00
C ASN A 518 -33.79 -35.47 21.81
N GLY A 519 -34.23 -36.27 20.83
CA GLY A 519 -33.62 -37.53 20.43
C GLY A 519 -33.98 -38.70 21.33
N ARG A 520 -34.05 -39.89 20.74
CA ARG A 520 -34.18 -41.16 21.47
C ARG A 520 -32.79 -41.74 21.66
N ASN A 521 -32.44 -42.16 22.88
CA ASN A 521 -31.17 -42.84 23.15
C ASN A 521 -31.04 -44.06 22.23
N LEU A 522 -29.89 -44.17 21.56
CA LEU A 522 -29.53 -45.36 20.80
C LEU A 522 -29.00 -46.41 21.78
N ALA A 523 -29.66 -47.56 21.85
CA ALA A 523 -29.23 -48.64 22.74
C ALA A 523 -27.84 -49.15 22.33
N PHE A 524 -26.91 -49.25 23.29
CA PHE A 524 -25.54 -49.72 23.06
C PHE A 524 -25.50 -51.15 22.47
N ASP A 525 -26.51 -51.98 22.74
CA ASP A 525 -26.64 -53.31 22.11
C ASP A 525 -26.72 -53.25 20.58
N ARG A 526 -27.30 -52.18 20.00
CA ARG A 526 -27.33 -51.98 18.54
C ARG A 526 -25.97 -51.59 17.98
N ILE A 527 -25.22 -50.78 18.72
CA ILE A 527 -23.84 -50.43 18.38
C ILE A 527 -22.96 -51.69 18.44
N ARG A 528 -23.18 -52.54 19.45
CA ARG A 528 -22.42 -53.79 19.66
C ARG A 528 -22.69 -54.85 18.59
N SER A 529 -23.95 -55.04 18.21
CA SER A 529 -24.35 -55.98 17.15
C SER A 529 -23.93 -55.53 15.75
N GLY A 530 -23.61 -54.24 15.57
CA GLY A 530 -23.17 -53.69 14.30
C GLY A 530 -24.32 -53.28 13.37
N ASP A 531 -25.50 -53.01 13.94
CA ASP A 531 -26.64 -52.50 13.18
C ASP A 531 -26.32 -51.11 12.63
N GLU A 532 -26.27 -50.98 11.31
CA GLU A 532 -26.09 -49.69 10.63
C GLU A 532 -27.46 -49.10 10.28
N LEU A 533 -27.81 -47.98 10.93
CA LEU A 533 -29.03 -47.24 10.61
C LEU A 533 -28.78 -46.33 9.39
N PRO A 534 -29.78 -46.10 8.51
CA PRO A 534 -29.63 -45.22 7.35
C PRO A 534 -29.19 -43.79 7.65
N CYS A 535 -29.32 -43.35 8.91
CA CYS A 535 -28.95 -42.01 9.37
C CYS A 535 -27.49 -41.89 9.85
N PHE A 536 -26.68 -42.96 9.76
CA PHE A 536 -25.28 -42.93 10.17
C PHE A 536 -24.41 -42.36 9.06
N THR A 537 -23.56 -41.40 9.41
CA THR A 537 -22.47 -40.95 8.55
C THR A 537 -21.31 -41.95 8.57
N ARG A 538 -20.38 -41.83 7.62
CA ARG A 538 -19.12 -42.60 7.65
C ARG A 538 -18.34 -42.37 8.95
N GLN A 539 -18.42 -41.17 9.52
CA GLN A 539 -17.78 -40.86 10.80
C GLN A 539 -18.49 -41.55 11.96
N ASP A 540 -19.83 -41.58 11.97
CA ASP A 540 -20.61 -42.32 12.96
C ASP A 540 -20.30 -43.83 12.95
N GLN A 541 -20.13 -44.42 11.75
CA GLN A 541 -19.75 -45.83 11.59
C GLN A 541 -18.37 -46.11 12.21
N ARG A 542 -17.39 -45.21 11.99
CA ARG A 542 -16.03 -45.33 12.57
C ARG A 542 -16.05 -45.20 14.09
N ILE A 543 -16.83 -44.26 14.63
CA ILE A 543 -17.03 -44.11 16.08
C ILE A 543 -17.67 -45.38 16.66
N CYS A 544 -18.74 -45.90 16.04
CA CYS A 544 -19.38 -47.15 16.46
C CYS A 544 -18.43 -48.35 16.39
N GLN A 545 -17.54 -48.40 15.40
CA GLN A 545 -16.51 -49.44 15.31
C GLN A 545 -15.45 -49.31 16.42
N ALA A 546 -15.03 -48.09 16.76
CA ALA A 546 -14.12 -47.83 17.87
C ALA A 546 -14.75 -48.25 19.21
N ILE A 547 -16.04 -47.91 19.43
CA ILE A 547 -16.82 -48.35 20.59
C ILE A 547 -16.87 -49.88 20.68
N ARG A 548 -17.15 -50.58 19.57
CA ARG A 548 -17.18 -52.05 19.52
C ARG A 548 -15.84 -52.69 19.90
N LYS A 549 -14.73 -52.09 19.48
CA LYS A 549 -13.38 -52.59 19.81
C LYS A 549 -13.06 -52.40 21.30
N ALA A 550 -13.47 -51.27 21.87
CA ALA A 550 -13.28 -50.94 23.28
C ALA A 550 -14.10 -51.85 24.22
N CYS A 551 -15.35 -52.16 23.88
CA CYS A 551 -16.30 -52.85 24.77
C CYS A 551 -16.24 -54.40 24.70
N LYS A 552 -15.13 -55.02 24.28
CA LYS A 552 -15.06 -56.48 24.07
C LYS A 552 -15.27 -57.34 25.34
N ASN A 553 -15.07 -56.79 26.54
CA ASN A 553 -15.06 -57.56 27.79
C ASN A 553 -15.92 -56.99 28.93
N ASP A 554 -16.66 -55.88 28.77
CA ASP A 554 -17.39 -55.25 29.88
C ASP A 554 -18.75 -54.65 29.49
N ASP A 555 -19.69 -54.71 30.43
CA ASP A 555 -21.10 -54.28 30.34
C ASP A 555 -21.23 -52.77 30.61
N PHE A 556 -20.48 -51.95 29.87
CA PHE A 556 -20.48 -50.50 30.07
C PHE A 556 -21.74 -49.84 29.49
N LYS A 557 -22.50 -49.16 30.36
CA LYS A 557 -23.58 -48.22 29.95
C LYS A 557 -23.06 -46.87 29.45
N THR A 558 -21.75 -46.60 29.62
CA THR A 558 -21.09 -45.33 29.31
C THR A 558 -19.67 -45.58 28.84
N ILE A 559 -19.22 -44.83 27.83
CA ILE A 559 -17.84 -44.92 27.32
C ILE A 559 -16.92 -44.12 28.26
N PRO A 560 -15.92 -44.75 28.92
CA PRO A 560 -14.97 -44.04 29.77
C PRO A 560 -13.97 -43.23 28.95
N PHE A 561 -13.31 -42.33 29.67
CA PHE A 561 -12.40 -41.33 29.15
C PHE A 561 -11.07 -41.88 28.58
N ASP A 562 -10.71 -43.13 28.90
CA ASP A 562 -9.46 -43.79 28.48
C ASP A 562 -9.47 -44.34 27.04
N GLN A 563 -10.58 -44.19 26.31
CA GLN A 563 -10.73 -44.73 24.97
C GLN A 563 -10.21 -43.77 23.89
N VAL A 564 -8.89 -43.64 23.81
CA VAL A 564 -8.15 -42.80 22.86
C VAL A 564 -8.67 -42.94 21.42
N ASP A 565 -9.00 -44.16 20.99
CA ASP A 565 -9.46 -44.43 19.62
C ASP A 565 -10.87 -43.90 19.33
N ILE A 566 -11.75 -43.81 20.34
CA ILE A 566 -13.08 -43.21 20.20
C ILE A 566 -12.95 -41.69 20.11
N LEU A 567 -12.13 -41.09 20.98
CA LEU A 567 -11.90 -39.64 21.00
C LEU A 567 -11.27 -39.13 19.70
N LYS A 568 -10.32 -39.89 19.12
CA LYS A 568 -9.75 -39.59 17.78
C LYS A 568 -10.82 -39.47 16.70
N GLU A 569 -11.80 -40.37 16.70
CA GLU A 569 -12.86 -40.40 15.67
C GLU A 569 -13.94 -39.32 15.92
N LEU A 570 -14.05 -38.81 17.16
CA LEU A 570 -14.95 -37.71 17.52
C LEU A 570 -14.40 -36.31 17.21
N VAL A 571 -13.09 -36.17 16.99
CA VAL A 571 -12.48 -34.88 16.64
C VAL A 571 -13.12 -34.36 15.34
N GLY A 572 -13.61 -33.12 15.38
CA GLY A 572 -14.27 -32.48 14.23
C GLY A 572 -15.68 -32.99 13.89
N HIS A 573 -16.32 -33.80 14.73
CA HIS A 573 -17.65 -34.34 14.45
C HIS A 573 -18.74 -33.24 14.36
N PRO A 574 -19.57 -33.18 13.28
CA PRO A 574 -20.51 -32.08 13.04
C PRO A 574 -21.76 -32.08 13.95
N HIS A 575 -22.06 -33.21 14.61
CA HIS A 575 -23.24 -33.38 15.46
C HIS A 575 -22.88 -33.75 16.91
N LEU A 576 -22.04 -32.93 17.51
CA LEU A 576 -21.61 -33.06 18.90
C LEU A 576 -22.26 -31.96 19.74
N PHE A 577 -22.86 -32.30 20.88
CA PHE A 577 -23.64 -31.38 21.72
C PHE A 577 -23.36 -31.65 23.20
N ARG A 578 -23.69 -30.69 24.08
CA ARG A 578 -23.70 -30.94 25.54
C ARG A 578 -25.01 -31.56 25.99
N ASN A 579 -24.98 -32.53 26.91
CA ASN A 579 -26.20 -33.19 27.41
C ASN A 579 -27.17 -32.19 28.09
N ASN A 580 -26.62 -31.22 28.81
CA ASN A 580 -27.33 -30.14 29.50
C ASN A 580 -27.70 -28.93 28.60
N ARG A 581 -27.17 -28.84 27.37
CA ARG A 581 -27.55 -27.82 26.36
C ARG A 581 -27.66 -28.45 24.97
N PRO A 582 -28.75 -29.19 24.68
CA PRO A 582 -28.86 -30.04 23.49
C PRO A 582 -28.99 -29.29 22.16
N LYS A 583 -29.09 -27.95 22.20
CA LYS A 583 -29.20 -27.07 21.04
C LYS A 583 -27.89 -26.37 20.69
N VAL A 584 -26.87 -26.45 21.54
CA VAL A 584 -25.60 -25.75 21.35
C VAL A 584 -24.53 -26.75 20.89
N PRO A 585 -24.00 -26.61 19.66
CA PRO A 585 -22.97 -27.51 19.15
C PRO A 585 -21.67 -27.33 19.92
N VAL A 586 -20.92 -28.43 20.05
CA VAL A 586 -19.63 -28.51 20.73
C VAL A 586 -18.57 -28.86 19.70
N VAL A 587 -17.41 -28.23 19.81
CA VAL A 587 -16.24 -28.57 18.99
C VAL A 587 -15.23 -29.33 19.84
N LEU A 588 -14.87 -30.54 19.40
CA LEU A 588 -13.73 -31.30 19.92
C LEU A 588 -12.55 -31.19 18.94
N SER A 589 -11.41 -30.65 19.39
CA SER A 589 -10.18 -30.51 18.61
C SER A 589 -9.01 -31.28 19.24
N SER A 590 -8.03 -31.71 18.45
CA SER A 590 -6.77 -32.27 18.99
C SER A 590 -5.85 -31.14 19.44
N GLY A 591 -5.20 -31.30 20.59
CA GLY A 591 -4.19 -30.39 21.14
C GLY A 591 -2.81 -31.05 21.21
N GLU A 592 -1.78 -30.22 21.29
CA GLU A 592 -0.39 -30.64 21.50
C GLU A 592 0.05 -30.27 22.92
N VAL A 593 0.84 -31.13 23.56
CA VAL A 593 1.39 -30.86 24.89
C VAL A 593 2.66 -30.05 24.73
N ALA A 594 2.75 -28.90 25.41
CA ALA A 594 3.92 -28.03 25.37
C ALA A 594 4.81 -28.20 26.60
N VAL A 595 6.12 -28.05 26.43
CA VAL A 595 7.05 -27.82 27.54
C VAL A 595 7.10 -26.32 27.80
N ILE A 596 6.81 -25.91 29.03
CA ILE A 596 6.79 -24.52 29.43
C ILE A 596 7.78 -24.26 30.56
N ILE A 597 8.36 -23.06 30.58
CA ILE A 597 9.26 -22.58 31.61
C ILE A 597 8.53 -21.49 32.38
N CYS A 598 8.22 -21.74 33.65
CA CYS A 598 7.59 -20.78 34.55
C CYS A 598 8.65 -20.11 35.42
N GLN A 599 8.60 -18.79 35.54
CA GLN A 599 9.39 -18.06 36.53
C GLN A 599 8.58 -17.93 37.82
N ASN A 600 9.09 -18.49 38.92
CA ASN A 600 8.44 -18.38 40.22
C ASN A 600 8.85 -17.07 40.91
N PRO A 601 7.89 -16.31 41.47
CA PRO A 601 8.21 -15.11 42.24
C PRO A 601 8.82 -15.48 43.60
N GLY A 602 10.01 -14.93 43.89
CA GLY A 602 10.76 -15.09 45.13
C GLY A 602 11.89 -14.06 45.24
N THR A 603 12.64 -14.05 46.35
CA THR A 603 13.81 -13.16 46.53
C THR A 603 14.94 -13.41 45.53
N GLU A 604 14.99 -14.62 44.95
CA GLU A 604 15.75 -14.94 43.74
C GLU A 604 14.80 -15.64 42.74
N PRO A 605 14.87 -15.32 41.43
CA PRO A 605 14.00 -15.93 40.44
C PRO A 605 14.40 -17.38 40.19
N THR A 606 13.56 -18.33 40.62
CA THR A 606 13.70 -19.74 40.25
C THR A 606 12.82 -20.04 39.04
N PHE A 607 13.32 -20.88 38.15
CA PHE A 607 12.58 -21.34 36.97
C PHE A 607 12.13 -22.78 37.21
N THR A 608 10.91 -23.11 36.79
CA THR A 608 10.38 -24.47 36.80
C THR A 608 9.99 -24.89 35.40
N ILE A 609 10.48 -26.04 34.96
CA ILE A 609 10.15 -26.62 33.66
C ILE A 609 9.05 -27.67 33.85
N ARG A 610 7.91 -27.52 33.19
CA ARG A 610 6.77 -28.45 33.29
C ARG A 610 6.06 -28.67 31.94
N LEU A 611 5.28 -29.73 31.84
CA LEU A 611 4.39 -29.96 30.70
C LEU A 611 3.03 -29.29 30.93
N GLU A 612 2.50 -28.62 29.92
CA GLU A 612 1.16 -28.04 29.94
C GLU A 612 0.36 -28.48 28.69
N PRO A 613 -0.80 -29.16 28.87
CA PRO A 613 -1.32 -29.64 30.16
C PRO A 613 -0.57 -30.89 30.69
N ALA A 614 -0.54 -31.05 32.01
CA ALA A 614 0.04 -32.22 32.65
C ALA A 614 -0.88 -33.44 32.47
N LEU A 615 -0.33 -34.52 31.89
CA LEU A 615 -1.10 -35.73 31.57
C LEU A 615 -1.18 -36.75 32.72
N ASN A 616 -0.35 -36.61 33.77
CA ASN A 616 -0.35 -37.44 34.99
C ASN A 616 -0.49 -38.95 34.73
N GLU A 617 0.37 -39.50 33.87
CA GLU A 617 0.40 -40.92 33.47
C GLU A 617 -0.88 -41.45 32.79
N ARG A 618 -1.83 -40.58 32.43
CA ARG A 618 -3.02 -40.97 31.64
C ARG A 618 -2.67 -41.07 30.16
N ASP A 619 -3.32 -41.99 29.43
CA ASP A 619 -3.13 -42.14 27.98
C ASP A 619 -3.64 -40.94 27.17
N CYS A 620 -4.58 -40.18 27.71
CA CYS A 620 -5.06 -38.92 27.16
C CYS A 620 -5.68 -38.05 28.26
N ILE A 621 -5.96 -36.78 27.95
CA ILE A 621 -6.86 -35.89 28.72
C ILE A 621 -7.70 -35.04 27.77
N VAL A 622 -8.89 -34.62 28.18
CA VAL A 622 -9.70 -33.65 27.44
C VAL A 622 -10.02 -32.51 28.38
N LEU A 623 -9.68 -31.29 27.96
CA LEU A 623 -9.89 -30.07 28.74
C LEU A 623 -10.90 -29.18 28.06
N ALA A 624 -11.74 -28.50 28.85
CA ALA A 624 -12.61 -27.46 28.33
C ALA A 624 -11.77 -26.19 28.10
N ASP A 625 -11.63 -25.79 26.83
CA ASP A 625 -10.96 -24.55 26.43
C ASP A 625 -11.92 -23.35 26.53
N SER A 626 -13.20 -23.58 26.26
CA SER A 626 -14.28 -22.59 26.47
C SER A 626 -15.61 -23.30 26.71
N GLU A 627 -16.71 -22.53 26.86
CA GLU A 627 -18.05 -23.09 27.07
C GLU A 627 -18.49 -24.11 25.99
N ASN A 628 -18.02 -24.00 24.75
CA ASN A 628 -18.44 -24.89 23.65
C ASN A 628 -17.27 -25.57 22.94
N ARG A 629 -16.06 -25.54 23.52
CA ARG A 629 -14.85 -26.11 22.92
C ARG A 629 -14.10 -26.98 23.91
N PHE A 630 -13.77 -28.19 23.48
CA PHE A 630 -12.94 -29.12 24.21
C PHE A 630 -11.69 -29.45 23.39
N ILE A 631 -10.56 -29.62 24.06
CA ILE A 631 -9.29 -30.00 23.45
C ILE A 631 -8.86 -31.36 24.00
N PHE A 632 -8.68 -32.31 23.10
CA PHE A 632 -8.18 -33.65 23.35
C PHE A 632 -6.65 -33.68 23.23
N TYR A 633 -5.96 -34.08 24.29
CA TYR A 633 -4.51 -34.26 24.33
C TYR A 633 -4.21 -35.76 24.47
N ARG A 634 -3.29 -36.26 23.66
CA ARG A 634 -2.85 -37.66 23.70
C ARG A 634 -1.48 -37.76 24.36
N ASN A 635 -1.31 -38.74 25.23
CA ASN A 635 0.00 -39.11 25.75
C ASN A 635 0.72 -40.01 24.74
N SER A 636 1.85 -39.55 24.22
CA SER A 636 2.73 -40.36 23.39
C SER A 636 3.86 -40.96 24.23
N SER A 637 4.57 -41.97 23.71
CA SER A 637 5.77 -42.53 24.33
C SER A 637 6.81 -41.46 24.65
N GLU A 638 6.95 -40.47 23.76
CA GLU A 638 7.87 -39.35 23.91
C GLU A 638 7.44 -38.41 25.04
N ILE A 639 6.16 -38.03 25.08
CA ILE A 639 5.61 -37.15 26.14
C ILE A 639 5.70 -37.83 27.51
N SER A 640 5.40 -39.13 27.59
CA SER A 640 5.55 -39.92 28.81
C SER A 640 6.99 -39.99 29.30
N ASN A 641 7.96 -40.12 28.38
CA ASN A 641 9.38 -40.10 28.73
C ASN A 641 9.83 -38.72 29.23
N ILE A 642 9.35 -37.64 28.60
CA ILE A 642 9.62 -36.26 29.04
C ILE A 642 9.00 -36.01 30.42
N ALA A 643 7.76 -36.43 30.65
CA ALA A 643 7.11 -36.32 31.96
C ALA A 643 7.89 -37.04 33.06
N ARG A 644 8.40 -38.26 32.78
CA ARG A 644 9.24 -39.02 33.71
C ARG A 644 10.57 -38.34 34.01
N LEU A 645 11.17 -37.65 33.03
CA LEU A 645 12.41 -36.90 33.22
C LEU A 645 12.20 -35.62 34.06
N LEU A 646 11.03 -34.99 33.96
CA LEU A 646 10.70 -33.76 34.68
C LEU A 646 10.16 -34.01 36.10
N GLY A 647 9.56 -35.16 36.38
CA GLY A 647 8.93 -35.48 37.66
C GLY A 647 7.60 -34.73 37.90
N ASP A 648 6.84 -35.14 38.93
CA ASP A 648 5.47 -34.64 39.20
C ASP A 648 5.39 -33.13 39.49
N SER A 649 6.50 -32.53 39.93
CA SER A 649 6.60 -31.12 40.32
C SER A 649 7.25 -30.23 39.25
N GLY A 650 7.71 -30.79 38.13
CA GLY A 650 8.62 -30.12 37.20
C GLY A 650 10.05 -30.02 37.74
N LEU A 651 10.96 -29.61 36.87
CA LEU A 651 12.41 -29.51 37.13
C LEU A 651 12.83 -28.09 37.52
#